data_AF-A0A962A4S2-F1
#
_entry.id   AF-A0A962A4S2-F1
#
_cell.length_a   1.000
_cell.length_b   1.000
_cell.length_c   1.000
_cell.angle_alpha   90.00
_cell.angle_beta   90.00
_cell.angle_gamma   90.00
#
_symmetry.space_group_name_H-M   'P 1'
#
loop_
_entity.id
_entity.type
_entity.pdbx_description
1 polymer ?
#
loop_
_entity_poly.entity_id
_entity_poly.type
_entity_poly.pdbx_seq_one_letter_code
_entity_poly.pdbx_strand_id
1 'polypeptide(L)'
;MPEHIKMPAVEPLVRFVADGIETVFVYGFPIFASEDMAAYLNGAKQISGFTVNGAGQTAGGNVTFDSAPASGVIVTLARELPLERVTDYLEGGDFSAASINNELDYLVAGLQQVDRENRLMLRYGDHETPGSVQLPDKTVRANKALGFDGNGDPVAVSLEGSMAAPDFTPSGTGADTRTSSDKFSDLISVKDFGAVGDGLSDDTTAIQNALAAHDAVLIPKGTFLISATVELSSAQSLIGFGQNSILQTVNNSFNAIDVTGKNALVQNIRIEGGAIGVSLYGSGAECTQNLIDNVQIIGADIGLQLDGYDNPSKPCYWNNFTNILVEQPGTHGVLLTKSDIGDTPNANRFDRVRVYSKGAGTLGSGFYVEHGGNANSFIDCEANVNGPTADACFRVGANADKTLLINLYTESTNTVPNVQLDSGSSETAIINLHAQSDGAAIYDLSGGEYDALNAGYPNKNSFRKTTVSDLTATLQRRDTEYIDTAGTHSLDLSHTIHIVNATNGAITIELPNAGDAVGVEMTVKKSDATGNIITITEDGGNGPDGNSLQLGGPNDYVTMLSNGAAWFITSSNRLAGNTRYYDGSGTYDIDMAVDVYLVSSYGGALTTRLPPANAAEAIGRRVTIKKTDPSANTVTVSEQGGSGPDQYSQVLSSQYEAITVVSNGAQWYIISQF
;
A
#
# COMPACT_ATOMS: atom_id res chain seq x y z
N MET A 1 8.46 -33.13 -102.64
CA MET A 1 9.59 -33.29 -101.70
C MET A 1 9.00 -33.79 -100.40
N PRO A 2 9.46 -34.89 -99.81
CA PRO A 2 9.03 -35.28 -98.47
C PRO A 2 9.32 -34.09 -97.54
N GLU A 3 8.35 -33.70 -96.72
CA GLU A 3 8.55 -32.64 -95.73
C GLU A 3 9.67 -33.07 -94.78
N HIS A 4 10.79 -32.36 -94.88
CA HIS A 4 11.89 -32.47 -93.95
C HIS A 4 11.45 -31.84 -92.61
N ILE A 5 11.93 -32.41 -91.50
CA ILE A 5 11.63 -31.90 -90.16
C ILE A 5 12.05 -30.43 -90.09
N LYS A 6 11.41 -29.63 -89.25
CA LYS A 6 11.92 -28.31 -88.88
C LYS A 6 11.91 -28.21 -87.37
N MET A 7 12.95 -27.65 -86.76
CA MET A 7 12.96 -27.39 -85.32
C MET A 7 12.21 -26.09 -84.99
N PRO A 8 10.99 -26.14 -84.41
CA PRO A 8 10.28 -24.94 -83.97
C PRO A 8 10.84 -24.44 -82.64
N ALA A 9 10.65 -23.15 -82.33
CA ALA A 9 11.02 -22.55 -81.05
C ALA A 9 10.02 -22.92 -79.94
N VAL A 10 9.95 -24.21 -79.60
CA VAL A 10 9.12 -24.74 -78.52
C VAL A 10 9.99 -25.47 -77.53
N GLU A 11 9.56 -25.49 -76.26
CA GLU A 11 10.22 -26.31 -75.25
C GLU A 11 9.89 -27.78 -75.52
N PRO A 12 10.88 -28.67 -75.67
CA PRO A 12 10.63 -30.07 -76.03
C PRO A 12 10.27 -30.90 -74.79
N LEU A 13 9.29 -30.41 -74.02
CA LEU A 13 8.76 -31.01 -72.79
C LEU A 13 7.28 -30.63 -72.63
N VAL A 14 6.46 -31.59 -72.25
CA VAL A 14 5.05 -31.36 -71.89
C VAL A 14 4.68 -32.18 -70.66
N ARG A 15 3.76 -31.66 -69.84
CA ARG A 15 3.27 -32.31 -68.62
C ARG A 15 1.75 -32.39 -68.61
N PHE A 16 1.25 -33.52 -68.13
CA PHE A 16 -0.17 -33.78 -67.92
C PHE A 16 -0.41 -34.27 -66.51
N VAL A 17 -1.62 -34.03 -66.00
CA VAL A 17 -2.14 -34.71 -64.81
C VAL A 17 -3.05 -35.81 -65.32
N ALA A 18 -2.67 -37.06 -65.09
CA ALA A 18 -3.49 -38.20 -65.51
C ALA A 18 -4.81 -38.24 -64.72
N ASP A 19 -5.89 -38.62 -65.39
CA ASP A 19 -7.23 -38.75 -64.81
C ASP A 19 -7.53 -40.19 -64.32
N GLY A 20 -6.68 -41.15 -64.65
CA GLY A 20 -6.89 -42.59 -64.38
C GLY A 20 -7.53 -43.36 -65.53
N ILE A 21 -7.84 -42.70 -66.66
CA ILE A 21 -8.61 -43.24 -67.79
C ILE A 21 -7.87 -43.01 -69.12
N GLU A 22 -7.30 -41.83 -69.34
CA GLU A 22 -6.60 -41.47 -70.58
C GLU A 22 -5.30 -42.25 -70.74
N THR A 23 -5.12 -42.86 -71.92
CA THR A 23 -3.90 -43.60 -72.28
C THR A 23 -3.04 -42.86 -73.30
N VAL A 24 -3.59 -41.88 -74.02
CA VAL A 24 -2.92 -41.19 -75.13
C VAL A 24 -2.61 -39.76 -74.74
N PHE A 25 -1.33 -39.38 -74.77
CA PHE A 25 -0.85 -38.06 -74.41
C PHE A 25 -0.09 -37.43 -75.59
N VAL A 26 -0.55 -36.27 -76.05
CA VAL A 26 0.00 -35.58 -77.24
C VAL A 26 1.25 -34.79 -76.86
N TYR A 27 2.30 -34.82 -77.69
CA TYR A 27 3.47 -33.95 -77.56
C TYR A 27 3.61 -33.06 -78.79
N GLY A 28 3.80 -31.75 -78.58
CA GLY A 28 3.79 -30.74 -79.65
C GLY A 28 5.19 -30.33 -80.16
N PHE A 29 6.16 -31.21 -80.07
CA PHE A 29 7.55 -30.95 -80.45
C PHE A 29 8.14 -32.10 -81.27
N PRO A 30 9.05 -31.83 -82.22
CA PRO A 30 9.59 -32.87 -83.10
C PRO A 30 10.60 -33.78 -82.37
N ILE A 31 10.60 -35.07 -82.74
CA ILE A 31 11.60 -36.08 -82.39
C ILE A 31 12.08 -36.78 -83.68
N PHE A 32 13.32 -37.28 -83.72
CA PHE A 32 13.89 -37.88 -84.94
C PHE A 32 13.59 -39.38 -85.01
N ALA A 33 13.63 -40.06 -83.87
CA ALA A 33 13.29 -41.46 -83.70
C ALA A 33 12.39 -41.64 -82.46
N SER A 34 11.74 -42.80 -82.33
CA SER A 34 10.89 -43.12 -81.17
C SER A 34 11.69 -43.13 -79.86
N GLU A 35 12.96 -43.48 -79.94
CA GLU A 35 13.88 -43.62 -78.81
C GLU A 35 14.27 -42.27 -78.20
N ASP A 36 14.09 -41.17 -78.94
CA ASP A 36 14.36 -39.80 -78.49
C ASP A 36 13.29 -39.28 -77.51
N MET A 37 12.22 -40.04 -77.27
CA MET A 37 11.14 -39.68 -76.37
C MET A 37 11.30 -40.38 -75.02
N ALA A 38 11.45 -39.60 -73.95
CA ALA A 38 11.42 -40.07 -72.59
C ALA A 38 10.06 -39.78 -71.93
N ALA A 39 9.44 -40.82 -71.37
CA ALA A 39 8.21 -40.73 -70.61
C ALA A 39 8.48 -40.96 -69.12
N TYR A 40 7.91 -40.11 -68.27
CA TYR A 40 8.04 -40.18 -66.81
C TYR A 40 6.68 -40.16 -66.13
N LEU A 41 6.52 -40.95 -65.06
CA LEU A 41 5.36 -40.94 -64.16
C LEU A 41 5.81 -40.49 -62.77
N ASN A 42 5.32 -39.34 -62.30
CA ASN A 42 5.76 -38.70 -61.04
C ASN A 42 7.28 -38.56 -60.90
N GLY A 43 7.97 -38.32 -62.03
CA GLY A 43 9.42 -38.20 -62.09
C GLY A 43 10.19 -39.52 -62.25
N ALA A 44 9.53 -40.68 -62.23
CA ALA A 44 10.16 -41.97 -62.52
C ALA A 44 10.13 -42.29 -64.02
N LYS A 45 11.31 -42.48 -64.64
CA LYS A 45 11.44 -42.81 -66.07
C LYS A 45 10.84 -44.17 -66.37
N GLN A 46 10.04 -44.25 -67.42
CA GLN A 46 9.47 -45.50 -67.92
C GLN A 46 10.40 -46.07 -69.00
N ILE A 47 10.70 -47.37 -68.90
CA ILE A 47 11.56 -48.08 -69.87
C ILE A 47 10.73 -48.90 -70.88
N SER A 48 9.49 -49.23 -70.51
CA SER A 48 8.51 -49.93 -71.35
C SER A 48 7.09 -49.54 -70.90
N GLY A 49 6.05 -50.11 -71.53
CA GLY A 49 4.65 -49.85 -71.16
C GLY A 49 4.01 -48.68 -71.92
N PHE A 50 4.66 -48.21 -72.99
CA PHE A 50 4.15 -47.16 -73.87
C PHE A 50 4.68 -47.32 -75.30
N THR A 51 3.95 -46.76 -76.25
CA THR A 51 4.32 -46.65 -77.67
C THR A 51 4.40 -45.19 -78.07
N VAL A 52 5.41 -44.82 -78.86
CA VAL A 52 5.62 -43.45 -79.35
C VAL A 52 5.24 -43.36 -80.83
N ASN A 53 4.36 -42.43 -81.18
CA ASN A 53 3.94 -42.17 -82.56
C ASN A 53 4.26 -40.74 -82.96
N GLY A 54 4.59 -40.52 -84.24
CA GLY A 54 4.89 -39.18 -84.76
C GLY A 54 6.39 -38.83 -84.81
N ALA A 55 7.27 -39.83 -84.73
CA ALA A 55 8.69 -39.63 -85.05
C ALA A 55 8.85 -39.15 -86.50
N GLY A 56 9.75 -38.18 -86.71
CA GLY A 56 9.96 -37.55 -88.01
C GLY A 56 8.95 -36.46 -88.38
N GLN A 57 8.03 -36.07 -87.48
CA GLN A 57 7.01 -35.04 -87.75
C GLN A 57 7.32 -33.73 -87.02
N THR A 58 7.31 -32.61 -87.73
CA THR A 58 7.55 -31.26 -87.18
C THR A 58 6.54 -30.87 -86.09
N ALA A 59 5.28 -31.28 -86.23
CA ALA A 59 4.21 -30.96 -85.29
C ALA A 59 4.23 -31.82 -84.02
N GLY A 60 5.14 -32.81 -83.92
CA GLY A 60 5.15 -33.82 -82.87
C GLY A 60 4.13 -34.93 -83.11
N GLY A 61 3.67 -35.56 -82.04
CA GLY A 61 2.91 -36.79 -82.08
C GLY A 61 2.23 -37.13 -80.77
N ASN A 62 2.14 -38.42 -80.43
CA ASN A 62 1.58 -38.86 -79.14
C ASN A 62 2.34 -40.05 -78.55
N VAL A 63 2.26 -40.16 -77.23
CA VAL A 63 2.68 -41.34 -76.47
C VAL A 63 1.41 -42.04 -75.97
N THR A 64 1.27 -43.32 -76.28
CA THR A 64 0.16 -44.17 -75.83
C THR A 64 0.68 -45.16 -74.81
N PHE A 65 0.21 -45.07 -73.56
CA PHE A 65 0.52 -46.05 -72.51
C PHE A 65 -0.34 -47.31 -72.64
N ASP A 66 0.24 -48.48 -72.36
CA ASP A 66 -0.47 -49.77 -72.40
C ASP A 66 -1.59 -49.86 -71.35
N SER A 67 -1.44 -49.11 -70.26
CA SER A 67 -2.44 -48.88 -69.20
C SER A 67 -2.48 -47.41 -68.85
N ALA A 68 -3.69 -46.89 -68.57
CA ALA A 68 -3.87 -45.51 -68.15
C ALA A 68 -3.07 -45.24 -66.86
N PRO A 69 -2.23 -44.18 -66.79
CA PRO A 69 -1.60 -43.78 -65.55
C PRO A 69 -2.66 -43.40 -64.51
N ALA A 70 -2.42 -43.75 -63.23
CA ALA A 70 -3.40 -43.52 -62.16
C ALA A 70 -3.76 -42.03 -61.99
N SER A 71 -4.97 -41.76 -61.51
CA SER A 71 -5.47 -40.39 -61.29
C SER A 71 -4.53 -39.59 -60.37
N GLY A 72 -4.16 -38.38 -60.79
CA GLY A 72 -3.24 -37.49 -60.05
C GLY A 72 -1.75 -37.74 -60.32
N VAL A 73 -1.38 -38.77 -61.10
CA VAL A 73 0.01 -38.97 -61.54
C VAL A 73 0.39 -37.90 -62.56
N ILE A 74 1.55 -37.27 -62.36
CA ILE A 74 2.12 -36.34 -63.35
C ILE A 74 2.81 -37.15 -64.43
N VAL A 75 2.26 -37.12 -65.65
CA VAL A 75 2.90 -37.64 -66.87
C VAL A 75 3.78 -36.55 -67.43
N THR A 76 5.09 -36.81 -67.59
CA THR A 76 6.01 -35.90 -68.28
C THR A 76 6.55 -36.58 -69.52
N LEU A 77 6.39 -35.94 -70.68
CA LEU A 77 6.98 -36.36 -71.93
C LEU A 77 8.06 -35.36 -72.30
N ALA A 78 9.28 -35.83 -72.59
CA ALA A 78 10.40 -34.98 -72.90
C ALA A 78 11.22 -35.57 -74.05
N ARG A 79 11.72 -34.71 -74.95
CA ARG A 79 12.78 -35.12 -75.87
C ARG A 79 14.10 -35.24 -75.11
N GLU A 80 14.77 -36.37 -75.32
CA GLU A 80 16.10 -36.69 -74.81
C GLU A 80 16.95 -37.25 -75.95
N LEU A 81 17.76 -36.37 -76.56
CA LEU A 81 18.67 -36.75 -77.64
C LEU A 81 20.03 -37.17 -77.08
N PRO A 82 20.63 -38.25 -77.60
CA PRO A 82 22.07 -38.48 -77.50
C PRO A 82 22.83 -37.33 -78.18
N LEU A 83 23.59 -36.52 -77.43
CA LEU A 83 24.35 -35.42 -78.02
C LEU A 83 25.64 -35.93 -78.69
N GLU A 84 25.49 -36.51 -79.87
CA GLU A 84 26.58 -36.97 -80.73
C GLU A 84 26.40 -36.51 -82.18
N ARG A 85 27.51 -36.40 -82.91
CA ARG A 85 27.50 -36.18 -84.35
C ARG A 85 27.88 -37.48 -85.04
N VAL A 86 26.96 -38.03 -85.82
CA VAL A 86 27.14 -39.31 -86.54
C VAL A 86 27.32 -39.15 -88.05
N THR A 87 27.00 -37.98 -88.61
CA THR A 87 27.15 -37.70 -90.04
C THR A 87 28.55 -37.16 -90.38
N ASP A 88 29.23 -37.80 -91.31
CA ASP A 88 30.51 -37.34 -91.88
C ASP A 88 30.39 -37.08 -93.39
N TYR A 89 30.91 -35.94 -93.85
CA TYR A 89 30.86 -35.51 -95.25
C TYR A 89 32.23 -35.70 -95.88
N LEU A 90 32.32 -36.56 -96.89
CA LEU A 90 33.57 -36.83 -97.61
C LEU A 90 33.99 -35.62 -98.45
N GLU A 91 35.26 -35.27 -98.41
CA GLU A 91 35.83 -34.22 -99.25
C GLU A 91 35.70 -34.60 -100.75
N GLY A 92 34.99 -33.77 -101.52
CA GLY A 92 34.70 -34.03 -102.93
C GLY A 92 33.53 -35.00 -103.22
N GLY A 93 32.82 -35.48 -102.19
CA GLY A 93 31.63 -36.33 -102.33
C GLY A 93 30.31 -35.55 -102.51
N ASP A 94 29.21 -36.28 -102.69
CA ASP A 94 27.87 -35.70 -102.86
C ASP A 94 27.41 -34.98 -101.58
N PHE A 95 26.97 -33.72 -101.73
CA PHE A 95 26.44 -32.91 -100.63
C PHE A 95 24.91 -32.90 -100.64
N SER A 96 24.29 -33.82 -99.90
CA SER A 96 22.83 -33.95 -99.83
C SER A 96 22.20 -32.87 -98.96
N ALA A 97 21.29 -32.07 -99.55
CA ALA A 97 20.48 -31.09 -98.83
C ALA A 97 19.66 -31.74 -97.68
N ALA A 98 19.22 -32.99 -97.84
CA ALA A 98 18.49 -33.71 -96.80
C ALA A 98 19.38 -34.08 -95.61
N SER A 99 20.61 -34.53 -95.87
CA SER A 99 21.57 -34.87 -94.82
C SER A 99 21.97 -33.63 -94.02
N ILE A 100 22.24 -32.51 -94.69
CA ILE A 100 22.64 -31.29 -93.99
C ILE A 100 21.49 -30.67 -93.20
N ASN A 101 20.26 -30.68 -93.74
CA ASN A 101 19.13 -30.17 -92.99
C ASN A 101 18.83 -31.04 -91.76
N ASN A 102 18.93 -32.37 -91.85
CA ASN A 102 18.80 -33.27 -90.70
C ASN A 102 19.86 -32.96 -89.63
N GLU A 103 21.12 -32.76 -90.04
CA GLU A 103 22.21 -32.44 -89.11
C GLU A 103 21.99 -31.09 -88.42
N LEU A 104 21.59 -30.06 -89.16
CA LEU A 104 21.31 -28.73 -88.60
C LEU A 104 20.12 -28.78 -87.63
N ASP A 105 19.06 -29.52 -87.96
CA ASP A 105 17.95 -29.72 -87.05
C ASP A 105 18.35 -30.47 -85.79
N TYR A 106 19.15 -31.53 -85.90
CA TYR A 106 19.62 -32.29 -84.75
C TYR A 106 20.45 -31.41 -83.80
N LEU A 107 21.34 -30.57 -84.37
CA LEU A 107 22.11 -29.59 -83.60
C LEU A 107 21.21 -28.56 -82.90
N VAL A 108 20.22 -27.99 -83.60
CA VAL A 108 19.26 -27.05 -82.99
C VAL A 108 18.46 -27.74 -81.89
N ALA A 109 18.05 -29.00 -82.10
CA ALA A 109 17.33 -29.78 -81.12
C ALA A 109 18.16 -30.06 -79.85
N GLY A 110 19.45 -30.34 -80.03
CA GLY A 110 20.43 -30.49 -78.94
C GLY A 110 20.65 -29.18 -78.18
N LEU A 111 20.75 -28.05 -78.88
CA LEU A 111 20.85 -26.73 -78.26
C LEU A 111 19.62 -26.39 -77.42
N GLN A 112 18.41 -26.70 -77.90
CA GLN A 112 17.17 -26.52 -77.13
C GLN A 112 17.17 -27.35 -75.84
N GLN A 113 17.69 -28.59 -75.89
CA GLN A 113 17.80 -29.45 -74.73
C GLN A 113 18.79 -28.90 -73.70
N VAL A 114 19.98 -28.46 -74.15
CA VAL A 114 21.00 -27.85 -73.29
C VAL A 114 20.51 -26.53 -72.67
N ASP A 115 19.82 -25.67 -73.42
CA ASP A 115 19.24 -24.43 -72.88
C ASP A 115 18.19 -24.70 -71.79
N ARG A 116 17.29 -25.65 -72.03
CA ARG A 116 16.27 -26.09 -71.05
C ARG A 116 16.92 -26.55 -69.75
N GLU A 117 17.97 -27.37 -69.85
CA GLU A 117 18.70 -27.88 -68.69
C GLU A 117 19.43 -26.75 -67.96
N ASN A 118 20.13 -25.87 -68.67
CA ASN A 118 20.85 -24.71 -68.11
C ASN A 118 19.95 -23.65 -67.45
N ARG A 119 18.67 -23.56 -67.84
CA ARG A 119 17.69 -22.63 -67.24
C ARG A 119 17.21 -23.07 -65.86
N LEU A 120 17.35 -24.34 -65.51
CA LEU A 120 16.82 -24.91 -64.26
C LEU A 120 17.90 -25.17 -63.20
N MET A 121 19.17 -24.86 -63.50
CA MET A 121 20.31 -25.14 -62.64
C MET A 121 20.68 -23.99 -61.70
N LEU A 122 21.08 -24.35 -60.48
CA LEU A 122 21.97 -23.53 -59.65
C LEU A 122 23.33 -23.45 -60.35
N ARG A 123 23.88 -22.24 -60.49
CA ARG A 123 25.14 -22.00 -61.19
C ARG A 123 26.25 -21.69 -60.18
N TYR A 124 27.35 -22.40 -60.29
CA TYR A 124 28.62 -22.00 -59.68
C TYR A 124 29.26 -20.87 -60.50
N GLY A 125 30.16 -20.12 -59.87
CA GLY A 125 31.00 -19.18 -60.60
C GLY A 125 31.99 -19.92 -61.52
N ASP A 126 32.42 -19.27 -62.60
CA ASP A 126 33.32 -19.85 -63.63
C ASP A 126 34.71 -20.28 -63.09
N HIS A 127 35.04 -19.94 -61.84
CA HIS A 127 36.33 -20.20 -61.19
C HIS A 127 36.26 -21.22 -60.04
N GLU A 128 35.08 -21.78 -59.78
CA GLU A 128 34.85 -22.71 -58.67
C GLU A 128 35.06 -24.16 -59.13
N THR A 129 35.43 -25.05 -58.21
CA THR A 129 35.37 -26.51 -58.43
C THR A 129 33.99 -26.98 -57.99
N PRO A 130 33.05 -27.32 -58.90
CA PRO A 130 31.68 -27.64 -58.53
C PRO A 130 31.56 -28.90 -57.66
N GLY A 131 30.83 -28.81 -56.54
CA GLY A 131 30.27 -29.98 -55.86
C GLY A 131 28.99 -30.49 -56.54
N SER A 132 28.31 -31.46 -55.92
CA SER A 132 27.04 -31.99 -56.45
C SER A 132 25.95 -30.92 -56.44
N VAL A 133 25.38 -30.62 -57.61
CA VAL A 133 24.24 -29.68 -57.77
C VAL A 133 22.88 -30.38 -57.77
N GLN A 134 22.86 -31.69 -57.52
CA GLN A 134 21.63 -32.46 -57.50
C GLN A 134 20.89 -32.20 -56.19
N LEU A 135 19.70 -31.60 -56.29
CA LEU A 135 18.81 -31.46 -55.13
C LEU A 135 18.47 -32.85 -54.56
N PRO A 136 18.42 -33.01 -53.22
CA PRO A 136 17.93 -34.23 -52.59
C PRO A 136 16.49 -34.56 -53.02
N ASP A 137 16.09 -35.82 -52.87
CA ASP A 137 14.74 -36.28 -53.15
C ASP A 137 13.67 -35.41 -52.47
N LYS A 138 12.51 -35.26 -53.11
CA LYS A 138 11.41 -34.42 -52.62
C LYS A 138 11.02 -34.75 -51.17
N THR A 139 11.05 -36.02 -50.80
CA THR A 139 10.76 -36.50 -49.44
C THR A 139 11.82 -36.08 -48.43
N VAL A 140 13.09 -36.03 -48.83
CA VAL A 140 14.23 -35.66 -47.97
C VAL A 140 14.31 -34.16 -47.72
N ARG A 141 13.90 -33.34 -48.70
CA ARG A 141 13.93 -31.86 -48.62
C ARG A 141 12.60 -31.21 -48.21
N ALA A 142 11.57 -31.99 -47.92
CA ALA A 142 10.31 -31.43 -47.41
C ALA A 142 10.55 -30.68 -46.08
N ASN A 143 9.97 -29.48 -45.91
CA ASN A 143 10.13 -28.60 -44.74
C ASN A 143 11.59 -28.16 -44.43
N LYS A 144 12.47 -28.16 -45.44
CA LYS A 144 13.87 -27.71 -45.31
C LYS A 144 14.14 -26.50 -46.21
N ALA A 145 15.09 -25.65 -45.81
CA ALA A 145 15.62 -24.58 -46.65
C ALA A 145 16.77 -25.09 -47.53
N LEU A 146 16.98 -24.42 -48.68
CA LEU A 146 18.22 -24.56 -49.44
C LEU A 146 19.30 -23.73 -48.75
N GLY A 147 20.37 -24.38 -48.28
CA GLY A 147 21.54 -23.73 -47.69
C GLY A 147 22.84 -24.30 -48.25
N PHE A 148 23.97 -23.91 -47.65
CA PHE A 148 25.30 -24.37 -48.04
C PHE A 148 26.00 -25.00 -46.83
N ASP A 149 26.73 -26.09 -47.04
CA ASP A 149 27.51 -26.74 -45.97
C ASP A 149 28.87 -26.04 -45.72
N GLY A 150 29.71 -26.62 -44.87
CA GLY A 150 31.03 -26.07 -44.55
C GLY A 150 32.02 -26.01 -45.72
N ASN A 151 31.74 -26.72 -46.82
CA ASN A 151 32.52 -26.68 -48.06
C ASN A 151 31.90 -25.75 -49.12
N GLY A 152 30.73 -25.15 -48.82
CA GLY A 152 29.99 -24.32 -49.77
C GLY A 152 29.08 -25.11 -50.70
N ASP A 153 28.87 -26.40 -50.46
CA ASP A 153 28.04 -27.25 -51.31
C ASP A 153 26.55 -27.12 -50.96
N PRO A 154 25.63 -27.10 -51.95
CA PRO A 154 24.19 -27.02 -51.69
C PRO A 154 23.69 -28.19 -50.84
N VAL A 155 23.00 -27.88 -49.74
CA VAL A 155 22.44 -28.86 -48.81
C VAL A 155 21.03 -28.47 -48.36
N ALA A 156 20.19 -29.47 -48.06
CA ALA A 156 18.88 -29.24 -47.45
C ALA A 156 19.04 -29.07 -45.93
N VAL A 157 18.83 -27.85 -45.43
CA VAL A 157 18.99 -27.48 -44.01
C VAL A 157 17.65 -27.57 -43.30
N SER A 158 17.62 -28.23 -42.13
CA SER A 158 16.42 -28.28 -41.28
C SER A 158 15.93 -26.86 -40.98
N LEU A 159 14.61 -26.63 -40.92
CA LEU A 159 14.05 -25.40 -40.37
C LEU A 159 13.72 -25.55 -38.87
N GLU A 160 13.60 -26.78 -38.37
CA GLU A 160 13.40 -27.05 -36.95
C GLU A 160 14.66 -26.65 -36.17
N GLY A 161 14.51 -25.69 -35.25
CA GLY A 161 15.60 -25.19 -34.41
C GLY A 161 16.69 -24.36 -35.14
N SER A 162 16.53 -24.12 -36.44
CA SER A 162 17.57 -23.55 -37.30
C SER A 162 17.18 -22.16 -37.85
N MET A 163 16.87 -21.26 -36.94
CA MET A 163 17.45 -19.93 -37.09
C MET A 163 18.88 -20.03 -36.56
N ALA A 164 19.84 -20.37 -37.43
CA ALA A 164 21.21 -19.96 -37.19
C ALA A 164 21.17 -18.43 -37.08
N ALA A 165 21.45 -17.92 -35.88
CA ALA A 165 20.95 -16.64 -35.39
C ALA A 165 21.28 -15.46 -36.33
N PRO A 166 20.33 -14.57 -36.67
CA PRO A 166 20.73 -13.20 -36.93
C PRO A 166 21.22 -12.65 -35.60
N ASP A 167 22.54 -12.50 -35.48
CA ASP A 167 23.16 -11.75 -34.41
C ASP A 167 22.48 -10.38 -34.27
N PHE A 168 22.06 -10.04 -33.06
CA PHE A 168 21.48 -8.75 -32.74
C PHE A 168 22.58 -7.83 -32.20
N THR A 169 22.84 -6.74 -32.93
CA THR A 169 23.67 -5.64 -32.45
C THR A 169 22.80 -4.39 -32.35
N PRO A 170 22.55 -3.85 -31.15
CA PRO A 170 21.79 -2.61 -31.00
C PRO A 170 22.56 -1.42 -31.60
N SER A 171 21.84 -0.40 -32.06
CA SER A 171 22.47 0.84 -32.55
C SER A 171 23.11 1.62 -31.40
N GLY A 172 24.41 1.87 -31.45
CA GLY A 172 25.12 2.71 -30.48
C GLY A 172 26.64 2.44 -30.48
N THR A 173 27.45 3.47 -30.20
CA THR A 173 28.90 3.27 -30.04
C THR A 173 29.16 2.41 -28.80
N GLY A 174 29.89 1.31 -28.97
CA GLY A 174 30.20 0.36 -27.90
C GLY A 174 29.12 -0.71 -27.65
N ALA A 175 28.16 -0.88 -28.56
CA ALA A 175 27.21 -1.97 -28.51
C ALA A 175 27.87 -3.31 -28.86
N ASP A 176 27.75 -4.29 -27.96
CA ASP A 176 28.19 -5.66 -28.21
C ASP A 176 27.11 -6.49 -28.92
N THR A 177 27.57 -7.34 -29.83
CA THR A 177 26.74 -8.30 -30.56
C THR A 177 26.37 -9.47 -29.67
N ARG A 178 25.11 -9.92 -29.74
CA ARG A 178 24.63 -11.13 -29.07
C ARG A 178 23.71 -11.95 -29.94
N THR A 179 23.49 -13.21 -29.58
CA THR A 179 22.54 -14.05 -30.31
C THR A 179 21.11 -13.49 -30.16
N SER A 180 20.29 -13.62 -31.20
CA SER A 180 18.87 -13.27 -31.11
C SER A 180 18.14 -14.07 -30.04
N SER A 181 18.54 -15.32 -29.81
CA SER A 181 17.98 -16.17 -28.75
C SER A 181 18.21 -15.55 -27.37
N ASP A 182 19.47 -15.22 -27.04
CA ASP A 182 19.79 -14.57 -25.77
C ASP A 182 19.05 -13.23 -25.64
N LYS A 183 18.85 -12.51 -26.75
CA LYS A 183 18.05 -11.29 -26.77
C LYS A 183 16.61 -11.55 -26.35
N PHE A 184 15.95 -12.51 -26.99
CA PHE A 184 14.54 -12.80 -26.70
C PHE A 184 14.34 -13.42 -25.32
N SER A 185 15.38 -13.99 -24.71
CA SER A 185 15.35 -14.49 -23.34
C SER A 185 15.54 -13.43 -22.25
N ASP A 186 15.85 -12.16 -22.57
CA ASP A 186 16.00 -11.09 -21.57
C ASP A 186 14.72 -10.84 -20.75
N LEU A 187 13.55 -10.98 -21.39
CA LEU A 187 12.25 -10.74 -20.78
C LEU A 187 11.24 -11.69 -21.39
N ILE A 188 10.80 -12.65 -20.58
CA ILE A 188 9.91 -13.73 -21.00
C ILE A 188 8.46 -13.30 -20.82
N SER A 189 7.66 -13.48 -21.87
CA SER A 189 6.22 -13.25 -21.84
C SER A 189 5.49 -14.54 -21.47
N VAL A 190 4.38 -14.45 -20.73
CA VAL A 190 3.51 -15.62 -20.50
C VAL A 190 2.94 -16.19 -21.80
N LYS A 191 2.91 -15.41 -22.89
CA LYS A 191 2.52 -15.90 -24.22
C LYS A 191 3.55 -16.87 -24.83
N ASP A 192 4.81 -16.79 -24.40
CA ASP A 192 5.85 -17.74 -24.82
C ASP A 192 5.61 -19.13 -24.20
N PHE A 193 4.78 -19.19 -23.14
CA PHE A 193 4.33 -20.41 -22.46
C PHE A 193 2.90 -20.82 -22.85
N GLY A 194 2.32 -20.18 -23.86
CA GLY A 194 1.01 -20.53 -24.42
C GLY A 194 -0.18 -19.77 -23.84
N ALA A 195 0.03 -18.73 -23.02
CA ALA A 195 -1.07 -17.87 -22.58
C ALA A 195 -1.66 -17.10 -23.78
N VAL A 196 -2.99 -17.03 -23.86
CA VAL A 196 -3.73 -16.39 -24.95
C VAL A 196 -4.02 -14.93 -24.61
N GLY A 197 -4.54 -14.66 -23.41
CA GLY A 197 -4.89 -13.31 -22.96
C GLY A 197 -6.13 -12.72 -23.64
N ASP A 198 -7.13 -13.55 -23.95
CA ASP A 198 -8.39 -13.18 -24.63
C ASP A 198 -9.61 -13.02 -23.68
N GLY A 199 -9.43 -13.27 -22.38
CA GLY A 199 -10.47 -13.23 -21.34
C GLY A 199 -11.41 -14.44 -21.36
N LEU A 200 -11.11 -15.47 -22.16
CA LEU A 200 -11.94 -16.67 -22.34
C LEU A 200 -11.13 -17.95 -22.08
N SER A 201 -9.91 -18.00 -22.59
CA SER A 201 -8.97 -19.09 -22.43
C SER A 201 -8.37 -19.06 -21.03
N ASP A 202 -8.33 -20.21 -20.36
CA ASP A 202 -7.69 -20.33 -19.04
C ASP A 202 -6.16 -20.32 -19.20
N ASP A 203 -5.55 -19.22 -18.77
CA ASP A 203 -4.12 -18.94 -18.92
C ASP A 203 -3.30 -19.38 -17.69
N THR A 204 -3.94 -19.94 -16.66
CA THR A 204 -3.31 -20.25 -15.36
C THR A 204 -2.06 -21.11 -15.52
N THR A 205 -2.14 -22.19 -16.30
CA THR A 205 -1.02 -23.14 -16.46
C THR A 205 0.16 -22.49 -17.18
N ALA A 206 -0.11 -21.65 -18.19
CA ALA A 206 0.94 -20.97 -18.93
C ALA A 206 1.69 -19.95 -18.06
N ILE A 207 0.96 -19.20 -17.23
CA ILE A 207 1.55 -18.23 -16.28
C ILE A 207 2.41 -18.96 -15.24
N GLN A 208 1.89 -20.04 -14.66
CA GLN A 208 2.62 -20.84 -13.66
C GLN A 208 3.88 -21.49 -14.26
N ASN A 209 3.81 -22.01 -15.49
CA ASN A 209 4.98 -22.56 -16.16
C ASN A 209 6.05 -21.50 -16.46
N ALA A 210 5.63 -20.27 -16.81
CA ALA A 210 6.56 -19.16 -17.03
C ALA A 210 7.30 -18.80 -15.72
N LEU A 211 6.57 -18.69 -14.60
CA LEU A 211 7.16 -18.42 -13.28
C LEU A 211 8.03 -19.60 -12.79
N ALA A 212 7.68 -20.84 -13.10
CA ALA A 212 8.52 -21.98 -12.75
C ALA A 212 9.85 -22.01 -13.53
N ALA A 213 9.87 -21.45 -14.75
CA ALA A 213 11.04 -21.44 -15.62
C ALA A 213 11.90 -20.17 -15.47
N HIS A 214 11.32 -19.06 -15.02
CA HIS A 214 11.98 -17.76 -15.01
C HIS A 214 11.60 -16.91 -13.80
N ASP A 215 12.58 -16.15 -13.29
CA ASP A 215 12.37 -15.25 -12.15
C ASP A 215 11.59 -13.99 -12.55
N ALA A 216 11.72 -13.51 -13.79
CA ALA A 216 11.03 -12.31 -14.27
C ALA A 216 10.10 -12.62 -15.46
N VAL A 217 8.81 -12.42 -15.26
CA VAL A 217 7.76 -12.77 -16.22
C VAL A 217 6.91 -11.54 -16.55
N LEU A 218 6.72 -11.33 -17.85
CA LEU A 218 5.90 -10.27 -18.41
C LEU A 218 4.47 -10.76 -18.66
N ILE A 219 3.49 -10.03 -18.13
CA ILE A 219 2.08 -10.07 -18.53
C ILE A 219 1.86 -8.98 -19.59
N PRO A 220 1.86 -9.30 -20.89
CA PRO A 220 1.66 -8.28 -21.91
C PRO A 220 0.21 -7.76 -21.89
N LYS A 221 -0.13 -6.81 -22.76
CA LYS A 221 -1.51 -6.35 -22.90
C LYS A 221 -2.44 -7.53 -23.22
N GLY A 222 -3.54 -7.64 -22.50
CA GLY A 222 -4.55 -8.69 -22.66
C GLY A 222 -5.32 -8.93 -21.36
N THR A 223 -6.35 -9.77 -21.46
CA THR A 223 -7.09 -10.25 -20.30
C THR A 223 -6.80 -11.74 -20.12
N PHE A 224 -6.10 -12.09 -19.06
CA PHE A 224 -5.67 -13.45 -18.78
C PHE A 224 -6.59 -14.03 -17.73
N LEU A 225 -7.47 -14.93 -18.16
CA LEU A 225 -8.41 -15.58 -17.26
C LEU A 225 -7.66 -16.64 -16.45
N ILE A 226 -7.78 -16.60 -15.12
CA ILE A 226 -7.15 -17.56 -14.21
C ILE A 226 -8.22 -18.31 -13.41
N SER A 227 -8.04 -19.62 -13.28
CA SER A 227 -8.91 -20.54 -12.54
C SER A 227 -8.30 -21.04 -11.22
N ALA A 228 -7.04 -20.72 -10.98
CA ALA A 228 -6.35 -20.96 -9.70
C ALA A 228 -5.36 -19.83 -9.41
N THR A 229 -4.88 -19.79 -8.16
CA THR A 229 -3.94 -18.77 -7.67
C THR A 229 -2.65 -18.76 -8.48
N VAL A 230 -2.14 -17.56 -8.78
CA VAL A 230 -0.78 -17.34 -9.28
C VAL A 230 0.16 -17.14 -8.09
N GLU A 231 1.12 -18.03 -7.90
CA GLU A 231 2.03 -17.98 -6.75
C GLU A 231 3.38 -17.37 -7.16
N LEU A 232 3.85 -16.38 -6.39
CA LEU A 232 5.19 -15.80 -6.53
C LEU A 232 6.03 -16.18 -5.31
N SER A 233 7.12 -16.89 -5.57
CA SER A 233 8.15 -17.23 -4.60
C SER A 233 9.22 -16.12 -4.50
N SER A 234 10.33 -16.41 -3.81
CA SER A 234 11.35 -15.39 -3.56
C SER A 234 12.04 -14.92 -4.84
N ALA A 235 12.32 -13.62 -4.93
CA ALA A 235 13.00 -12.95 -6.06
C ALA A 235 12.24 -13.01 -7.40
N GLN A 236 10.98 -13.42 -7.41
CA GLN A 236 10.17 -13.46 -8.63
C GLN A 236 9.49 -12.13 -8.92
N SER A 237 9.39 -11.78 -10.20
CA SER A 237 8.80 -10.54 -10.69
C SER A 237 7.69 -10.84 -11.69
N LEU A 238 6.50 -10.32 -11.43
CA LEU A 238 5.37 -10.28 -12.36
C LEU A 238 5.12 -8.85 -12.80
N ILE A 239 5.38 -8.58 -14.08
CA ILE A 239 5.46 -7.21 -14.62
C ILE A 239 4.43 -7.06 -15.73
N GLY A 240 3.63 -5.99 -15.71
CA GLY A 240 2.71 -5.65 -16.81
C GLY A 240 2.98 -4.30 -17.48
N PHE A 241 2.04 -3.89 -18.34
CA PHE A 241 2.02 -2.60 -19.04
C PHE A 241 0.89 -1.68 -18.53
N GLY A 242 0.71 -1.66 -17.22
CA GLY A 242 -0.33 -0.90 -16.53
C GLY A 242 -1.69 -1.61 -16.58
N GLN A 243 -2.76 -0.83 -16.54
CA GLN A 243 -4.13 -1.35 -16.43
C GLN A 243 -4.62 -2.18 -17.63
N ASN A 244 -3.84 -2.29 -18.71
CA ASN A 244 -4.15 -3.13 -19.86
C ASN A 244 -3.60 -4.56 -19.78
N SER A 245 -2.80 -4.86 -18.75
CA SER A 245 -2.35 -6.22 -18.40
C SER A 245 -3.23 -6.73 -17.27
N ILE A 246 -4.28 -7.48 -17.63
CA ILE A 246 -5.37 -7.82 -16.70
C ILE A 246 -5.27 -9.30 -16.33
N LEU A 247 -5.13 -9.60 -15.04
CA LEU A 247 -5.41 -10.92 -14.47
C LEU A 247 -6.85 -10.95 -14.00
N GLN A 248 -7.67 -11.82 -14.58
CA GLN A 248 -9.09 -11.94 -14.25
C GLN A 248 -9.35 -13.30 -13.61
N THR A 249 -9.84 -13.32 -12.37
CA THR A 249 -10.25 -14.59 -11.76
C THR A 249 -11.60 -15.05 -12.33
N VAL A 250 -11.79 -16.37 -12.44
CA VAL A 250 -13.09 -16.93 -12.84
C VAL A 250 -14.20 -16.72 -11.80
N ASN A 251 -13.83 -16.51 -10.53
CA ASN A 251 -14.71 -16.19 -9.39
C ASN A 251 -13.87 -15.75 -8.17
N ASN A 252 -14.54 -15.42 -7.05
CA ASN A 252 -13.90 -15.00 -5.80
C ASN A 252 -13.65 -16.16 -4.80
N SER A 253 -13.52 -17.41 -5.25
CA SER A 253 -13.31 -18.56 -4.33
C SER A 253 -11.84 -18.84 -3.97
N PHE A 254 -10.90 -18.13 -4.60
CA PHE A 254 -9.46 -18.26 -4.40
C PHE A 254 -8.76 -16.90 -4.57
N ASN A 255 -7.52 -16.78 -4.09
CA ASN A 255 -6.73 -15.56 -4.21
C ASN A 255 -6.22 -15.39 -5.64
N ALA A 256 -6.19 -14.18 -6.19
CA ALA A 256 -5.63 -13.99 -7.53
C ALA A 256 -4.10 -14.20 -7.53
N ILE A 257 -3.41 -13.55 -6.58
CA ILE A 257 -1.95 -13.67 -6.40
C ILE A 257 -1.61 -13.96 -4.94
N ASP A 258 -0.75 -14.95 -4.71
CA ASP A 258 -0.07 -15.18 -3.43
C ASP A 258 1.42 -14.90 -3.56
N VAL A 259 1.98 -14.05 -2.70
CA VAL A 259 3.42 -13.80 -2.58
C VAL A 259 3.92 -14.49 -1.32
N THR A 260 4.68 -15.57 -1.50
CA THR A 260 4.98 -16.53 -0.43
C THR A 260 6.41 -16.48 0.11
N GLY A 261 7.21 -15.55 -0.41
CA GLY A 261 8.63 -15.37 -0.10
C GLY A 261 9.08 -13.91 -0.05
N LYS A 262 10.37 -13.66 -0.29
CA LYS A 262 11.00 -12.34 -0.17
C LYS A 262 11.50 -11.78 -1.49
N ASN A 263 11.66 -10.45 -1.56
CA ASN A 263 12.18 -9.73 -2.73
C ASN A 263 11.36 -9.95 -4.01
N ALA A 264 10.09 -10.32 -3.90
CA ALA A 264 9.19 -10.45 -5.03
C ALA A 264 8.65 -9.08 -5.47
N LEU A 265 8.27 -8.98 -6.74
CA LEU A 265 7.76 -7.77 -7.36
C LEU A 265 6.46 -8.09 -8.11
N VAL A 266 5.39 -7.36 -7.79
CA VAL A 266 4.18 -7.32 -8.62
C VAL A 266 3.99 -5.88 -9.04
N GLN A 267 4.05 -5.60 -10.34
CA GLN A 267 3.95 -4.22 -10.82
C GLN A 267 3.20 -4.04 -12.13
N ASN A 268 2.55 -2.89 -12.26
CA ASN A 268 1.95 -2.42 -13.50
C ASN A 268 0.89 -3.40 -14.06
N ILE A 269 0.04 -3.97 -13.21
CA ILE A 269 -1.03 -4.89 -13.61
C ILE A 269 -2.38 -4.46 -13.04
N ARG A 270 -3.46 -4.94 -13.65
CA ARG A 270 -4.81 -4.91 -13.10
C ARG A 270 -5.25 -6.31 -12.72
N ILE A 271 -5.92 -6.44 -11.58
CA ILE A 271 -6.51 -7.67 -11.06
C ILE A 271 -8.02 -7.47 -10.97
N GLU A 272 -8.78 -8.42 -11.49
CA GLU A 272 -10.24 -8.43 -11.44
C GLU A 272 -10.76 -9.67 -10.71
N GLY A 273 -11.45 -9.47 -9.60
CA GLY A 273 -11.96 -10.52 -8.74
C GLY A 273 -10.92 -11.13 -7.78
N GLY A 274 -11.32 -12.21 -7.12
CA GLY A 274 -10.54 -12.96 -6.15
C GLY A 274 -11.13 -12.89 -4.74
N ALA A 275 -10.93 -13.96 -3.95
CA ALA A 275 -11.15 -13.90 -2.51
C ALA A 275 -10.23 -12.81 -1.91
N ILE A 276 -8.98 -12.81 -2.36
CA ILE A 276 -7.99 -11.76 -2.10
C ILE A 276 -7.35 -11.40 -3.44
N GLY A 277 -7.20 -10.10 -3.74
CA GLY A 277 -6.50 -9.63 -4.94
C GLY A 277 -5.00 -9.96 -4.89
N VAL A 278 -4.32 -9.52 -3.83
CA VAL A 278 -2.93 -9.92 -3.54
C VAL A 278 -2.79 -10.28 -2.06
N SER A 279 -2.37 -11.50 -1.77
CA SER A 279 -2.06 -11.99 -0.43
C SER A 279 -0.55 -12.12 -0.24
N LEU A 280 -0.05 -11.73 0.94
CA LEU A 280 1.36 -11.84 1.32
C LEU A 280 1.48 -12.59 2.64
N TYR A 281 2.21 -13.70 2.63
CA TYR A 281 2.48 -14.50 3.82
C TYR A 281 3.74 -15.35 3.63
N GLY A 282 4.41 -15.74 4.71
CA GLY A 282 5.63 -16.55 4.62
C GLY A 282 5.34 -18.05 4.64
N SER A 283 5.34 -18.73 3.47
CA SER A 283 5.11 -20.19 3.40
C SER A 283 6.41 -20.99 3.25
N GLY A 284 7.41 -20.45 2.53
CA GLY A 284 8.74 -21.08 2.32
C GLY A 284 9.89 -20.37 3.01
N ALA A 285 9.80 -19.04 3.12
CA ALA A 285 10.76 -18.15 3.76
C ALA A 285 10.00 -17.01 4.45
N GLU A 286 10.72 -16.10 5.11
CA GLU A 286 10.15 -14.82 5.52
C GLU A 286 9.56 -14.05 4.32
N CYS A 287 8.38 -13.47 4.49
CA CYS A 287 7.73 -12.64 3.47
C CYS A 287 8.16 -11.19 3.66
N THR A 288 9.33 -10.85 3.11
CA THR A 288 9.97 -9.56 3.36
C THR A 288 10.55 -8.90 2.12
N GLN A 289 10.70 -7.56 2.17
CA GLN A 289 11.26 -6.77 1.08
C GLN A 289 10.53 -6.95 -0.26
N ASN A 290 9.26 -7.34 -0.24
CA ASN A 290 8.46 -7.40 -1.45
C ASN A 290 7.98 -6.00 -1.84
N LEU A 291 7.75 -5.79 -3.13
CA LEU A 291 7.21 -4.54 -3.69
C LEU A 291 5.95 -4.83 -4.51
N ILE A 292 4.85 -4.20 -4.13
CA ILE A 292 3.61 -4.15 -4.92
C ILE A 292 3.44 -2.71 -5.38
N ASP A 293 3.61 -2.44 -6.68
CA ASP A 293 3.64 -1.07 -7.22
C ASP A 293 2.72 -0.89 -8.43
N ASN A 294 1.95 0.20 -8.45
CA ASN A 294 1.07 0.57 -9.56
C ASN A 294 0.12 -0.57 -9.96
N VAL A 295 -0.56 -1.15 -8.97
CA VAL A 295 -1.53 -2.24 -9.13
C VAL A 295 -2.95 -1.70 -8.92
N GLN A 296 -3.87 -2.10 -9.80
CA GLN A 296 -5.31 -1.86 -9.60
C GLN A 296 -6.00 -3.18 -9.31
N ILE A 297 -6.84 -3.23 -8.28
CA ILE A 297 -7.59 -4.42 -7.88
C ILE A 297 -9.07 -4.07 -7.87
N ILE A 298 -9.91 -4.82 -8.58
CA ILE A 298 -11.32 -4.50 -8.73
C ILE A 298 -12.19 -5.70 -8.35
N GLY A 299 -13.13 -5.50 -7.44
CA GLY A 299 -14.17 -6.48 -7.14
C GLY A 299 -13.70 -7.74 -6.40
N ALA A 300 -12.50 -7.72 -5.81
CA ALA A 300 -12.06 -8.75 -4.88
C ALA A 300 -12.79 -8.61 -3.53
N ASP A 301 -12.97 -9.71 -2.79
CA ASP A 301 -13.58 -9.62 -1.46
C ASP A 301 -12.63 -8.88 -0.50
N ILE A 302 -11.33 -9.15 -0.58
CA ILE A 302 -10.26 -8.38 0.05
C ILE A 302 -9.30 -7.88 -1.04
N GLY A 303 -8.98 -6.59 -1.06
CA GLY A 303 -8.04 -6.04 -2.04
C GLY A 303 -6.61 -6.56 -1.82
N LEU A 304 -6.02 -6.15 -0.69
CA LEU A 304 -4.70 -6.57 -0.25
C LEU A 304 -4.79 -7.26 1.11
N GLN A 305 -4.07 -8.36 1.29
CA GLN A 305 -3.90 -9.01 2.59
C GLN A 305 -2.43 -9.21 2.92
N LEU A 306 -2.04 -8.89 4.15
CA LEU A 306 -0.82 -9.37 4.77
C LEU A 306 -1.20 -10.26 5.94
N ASP A 307 -0.66 -11.47 5.99
CA ASP A 307 -0.98 -12.45 7.01
C ASP A 307 0.29 -12.93 7.72
N GLY A 308 0.26 -12.91 9.06
CA GLY A 308 1.29 -13.52 9.89
C GLY A 308 1.38 -15.04 9.73
N TYR A 309 0.30 -15.67 9.29
CA TYR A 309 0.18 -17.08 8.90
C TYR A 309 0.54 -18.05 10.02
N ASP A 310 1.28 -19.12 9.71
CA ASP A 310 1.41 -20.32 10.55
C ASP A 310 2.78 -20.53 11.20
N ASN A 311 3.75 -19.64 10.96
CA ASN A 311 5.11 -19.84 11.43
C ASN A 311 5.77 -18.55 11.93
N PRO A 312 6.08 -18.44 13.24
CA PRO A 312 6.72 -17.26 13.82
C PRO A 312 8.10 -16.93 13.23
N SER A 313 8.77 -17.90 12.59
CA SER A 313 10.07 -17.70 11.94
C SER A 313 9.95 -17.28 10.47
N LYS A 314 8.73 -17.13 9.95
CA LYS A 314 8.45 -16.67 8.57
C LYS A 314 7.56 -15.43 8.56
N PRO A 315 7.98 -14.34 9.21
CA PRO A 315 7.17 -13.14 9.36
C PRO A 315 6.88 -12.45 8.01
N CYS A 316 5.81 -11.65 7.97
CA CYS A 316 5.39 -10.85 6.80
C CYS A 316 5.70 -9.34 6.96
N TYR A 317 7.00 -8.95 6.94
CA TYR A 317 7.50 -7.62 7.37
C TYR A 317 8.29 -6.87 6.30
N TRP A 318 8.44 -5.56 6.46
CA TRP A 318 9.28 -4.73 5.58
C TRP A 318 8.88 -4.78 4.10
N ASN A 319 7.60 -5.02 3.82
CA ASN A 319 7.06 -4.96 2.46
C ASN A 319 6.60 -3.54 2.12
N ASN A 320 6.64 -3.21 0.83
CA ASN A 320 6.33 -1.88 0.32
C ASN A 320 5.15 -1.95 -0.66
N PHE A 321 4.20 -1.04 -0.49
CA PHE A 321 2.98 -0.95 -1.27
C PHE A 321 2.83 0.50 -1.74
N THR A 322 2.91 0.70 -3.05
CA THR A 322 2.95 2.05 -3.64
C THR A 322 1.97 2.18 -4.80
N ASN A 323 1.24 3.30 -4.86
CA ASN A 323 0.34 3.63 -5.98
C ASN A 323 -0.72 2.54 -6.26
N ILE A 324 -1.33 1.98 -5.22
CA ILE A 324 -2.33 0.90 -5.37
C ILE A 324 -3.73 1.48 -5.32
N LEU A 325 -4.61 1.02 -6.21
CA LEU A 325 -6.04 1.33 -6.19
C LEU A 325 -6.86 0.05 -6.02
N VAL A 326 -7.55 -0.08 -4.89
CA VAL A 326 -8.55 -1.11 -4.65
C VAL A 326 -9.94 -0.52 -4.88
N GLU A 327 -10.67 -1.03 -5.86
CA GLU A 327 -12.04 -0.62 -6.18
C GLU A 327 -13.04 -1.70 -5.79
N GLN A 328 -14.15 -1.25 -5.20
CA GLN A 328 -15.32 -2.09 -4.90
C GLN A 328 -14.98 -3.36 -4.08
N PRO A 329 -14.22 -3.27 -2.97
CA PRO A 329 -13.94 -4.44 -2.16
C PRO A 329 -15.23 -4.97 -1.52
N GLY A 330 -15.39 -6.31 -1.50
CA GLY A 330 -16.55 -6.95 -0.87
C GLY A 330 -16.55 -6.79 0.65
N THR A 331 -15.40 -7.01 1.28
CA THR A 331 -15.21 -7.01 2.73
C THR A 331 -14.19 -5.94 3.16
N HIS A 332 -12.92 -6.08 2.77
CA HIS A 332 -11.86 -5.14 3.18
C HIS A 332 -11.09 -4.61 1.97
N GLY A 333 -10.69 -3.33 2.00
CA GLY A 333 -9.75 -2.83 1.00
C GLY A 333 -8.34 -3.38 1.24
N VAL A 334 -7.84 -3.20 2.46
CA VAL A 334 -6.55 -3.71 2.92
C VAL A 334 -6.73 -4.35 4.29
N LEU A 335 -6.21 -5.57 4.47
CA LEU A 335 -6.25 -6.33 5.72
C LEU A 335 -4.84 -6.73 6.18
N LEU A 336 -4.51 -6.42 7.42
CA LEU A 336 -3.37 -7.02 8.12
C LEU A 336 -3.93 -7.96 9.19
N THR A 337 -3.63 -9.25 9.10
CA THR A 337 -4.18 -10.30 9.95
C THR A 337 -3.12 -11.31 10.38
N LYS A 338 -3.53 -12.27 11.21
CA LYS A 338 -2.74 -13.40 11.67
C LYS A 338 -3.67 -14.61 11.77
N SER A 339 -3.69 -15.44 10.72
CA SER A 339 -4.61 -16.57 10.61
C SER A 339 -4.27 -17.75 11.52
N ASP A 340 -3.03 -17.89 11.96
CA ASP A 340 -2.59 -18.98 12.84
C ASP A 340 -1.45 -18.51 13.78
N ILE A 341 -0.52 -19.39 14.18
CA ILE A 341 0.49 -19.10 15.21
C ILE A 341 1.61 -18.14 14.82
N GLY A 342 1.69 -17.70 13.56
CA GLY A 342 2.77 -16.87 13.03
C GLY A 342 2.92 -15.49 13.69
N ASP A 343 3.89 -14.69 13.28
CA ASP A 343 4.10 -13.38 13.90
C ASP A 343 3.30 -12.28 13.15
N THR A 344 2.76 -11.30 13.89
CA THR A 344 1.85 -10.27 13.35
C THR A 344 2.52 -9.44 12.24
N PRO A 345 1.85 -9.06 11.14
CA PRO A 345 2.45 -8.19 10.11
C PRO A 345 3.01 -6.89 10.70
N ASN A 346 4.30 -6.64 10.49
CA ASN A 346 5.05 -5.57 11.15
C ASN A 346 5.89 -4.74 10.16
N ALA A 347 6.08 -3.47 10.48
CA ALA A 347 6.99 -2.57 9.76
C ALA A 347 6.78 -2.50 8.23
N ASN A 348 5.54 -2.70 7.76
CA ASN A 348 5.17 -2.56 6.35
C ASN A 348 4.87 -1.10 6.00
N ARG A 349 5.11 -0.72 4.74
CA ARG A 349 4.98 0.66 4.25
C ARG A 349 3.92 0.74 3.16
N PHE A 350 2.86 1.49 3.44
CA PHE A 350 1.80 1.81 2.50
C PHE A 350 1.88 3.29 2.16
N ASP A 351 2.09 3.61 0.88
CA ASP A 351 2.21 4.97 0.37
C ASP A 351 1.31 5.13 -0.86
N ARG A 352 0.40 6.11 -0.82
CA ARG A 352 -0.57 6.37 -1.91
C ARG A 352 -1.43 5.16 -2.26
N VAL A 353 -1.84 4.41 -1.24
CA VAL A 353 -2.80 3.30 -1.39
C VAL A 353 -4.21 3.84 -1.19
N ARG A 354 -5.10 3.53 -2.15
CA ARG A 354 -6.48 4.01 -2.17
C ARG A 354 -7.46 2.85 -2.15
N VAL A 355 -8.49 2.99 -1.36
CA VAL A 355 -9.67 2.11 -1.35
C VAL A 355 -10.87 2.93 -1.75
N TYR A 356 -11.54 2.54 -2.84
CA TYR A 356 -12.67 3.29 -3.40
C TYR A 356 -13.87 2.38 -3.62
N SER A 357 -14.91 2.56 -2.79
CA SER A 357 -16.15 1.77 -2.89
C SER A 357 -16.86 1.96 -4.23
N LYS A 358 -16.72 3.11 -4.88
CA LYS A 358 -17.47 3.48 -6.10
C LYS A 358 -18.99 3.30 -5.93
N GLY A 359 -19.49 3.45 -4.71
CA GLY A 359 -20.89 3.24 -4.34
C GLY A 359 -21.31 1.77 -4.18
N ALA A 360 -20.41 0.80 -4.32
CA ALA A 360 -20.67 -0.59 -3.92
C ALA A 360 -20.73 -0.70 -2.40
N GLY A 361 -21.43 -1.72 -1.89
CA GLY A 361 -21.47 -1.99 -0.45
C GLY A 361 -20.15 -2.62 0.02
N THR A 362 -19.64 -2.16 1.15
CA THR A 362 -18.47 -2.73 1.85
C THR A 362 -18.94 -3.36 3.16
N LEU A 363 -18.64 -4.64 3.38
CA LEU A 363 -19.02 -5.36 4.61
C LEU A 363 -18.09 -5.10 5.79
N GLY A 364 -16.85 -4.65 5.54
CA GLY A 364 -15.85 -4.40 6.55
C GLY A 364 -15.31 -2.99 6.47
N SER A 365 -13.99 -2.84 6.43
CA SER A 365 -13.30 -1.54 6.49
C SER A 365 -12.48 -1.25 5.23
N GLY A 366 -12.22 0.04 4.96
CA GLY A 366 -11.30 0.43 3.89
C GLY A 366 -9.91 -0.15 4.18
N PHE A 367 -9.35 0.19 5.33
CA PHE A 367 -8.17 -0.45 5.89
C PHE A 367 -8.53 -1.08 7.24
N TYR A 368 -8.08 -2.30 7.47
CA TYR A 368 -8.20 -2.97 8.75
C TYR A 368 -6.87 -3.57 9.18
N VAL A 369 -6.31 -3.02 10.26
CA VAL A 369 -5.17 -3.62 10.96
C VAL A 369 -5.72 -4.47 12.09
N GLU A 370 -6.17 -5.68 11.78
CA GLU A 370 -6.69 -6.62 12.79
C GLU A 370 -5.57 -7.09 13.73
N HIS A 371 -4.46 -7.49 13.12
CA HIS A 371 -3.20 -7.82 13.76
C HIS A 371 -2.09 -7.05 13.06
N GLY A 372 -1.35 -6.23 13.81
CA GLY A 372 -0.18 -5.57 13.26
C GLY A 372 0.54 -4.74 14.29
N GLY A 373 1.85 -4.91 14.38
CA GLY A 373 2.66 -4.24 15.38
C GLY A 373 3.90 -3.58 14.81
N ASN A 374 4.71 -3.01 15.69
CA ASN A 374 6.06 -2.56 15.38
C ASN A 374 6.18 -1.70 14.11
N ALA A 375 5.34 -0.65 14.03
CA ALA A 375 5.46 0.45 13.07
C ALA A 375 5.02 0.15 11.61
N ASN A 376 3.86 -0.47 11.40
CA ASN A 376 3.19 -0.34 10.10
C ASN A 376 2.80 1.13 9.85
N SER A 377 3.06 1.65 8.66
CA SER A 377 2.78 3.06 8.33
C SER A 377 1.97 3.22 7.06
N PHE A 378 1.02 4.13 7.11
CA PHE A 378 0.09 4.48 6.04
C PHE A 378 0.21 5.98 5.77
N ILE A 379 0.78 6.33 4.62
CA ILE A 379 1.15 7.71 4.26
C ILE A 379 0.45 8.09 2.96
N ASP A 380 -0.25 9.23 2.97
CA ASP A 380 -1.03 9.70 1.81
C ASP A 380 -2.04 8.64 1.30
N CYS A 381 -2.58 7.83 2.23
CA CYS A 381 -3.59 6.82 1.92
C CYS A 381 -5.01 7.42 1.91
N GLU A 382 -5.92 6.79 1.18
CA GLU A 382 -7.30 7.25 1.05
C GLU A 382 -8.28 6.08 1.19
N ALA A 383 -9.33 6.24 1.99
CA ALA A 383 -10.39 5.24 2.13
C ALA A 383 -11.77 5.86 1.90
N ASN A 384 -12.48 5.31 0.93
CA ASN A 384 -13.88 5.56 0.69
C ASN A 384 -14.65 4.23 0.80
N VAL A 385 -15.51 4.13 1.81
CA VAL A 385 -16.36 2.96 2.06
C VAL A 385 -17.84 3.36 1.99
N ASN A 386 -18.70 2.40 1.68
CA ASN A 386 -20.12 2.68 1.51
C ASN A 386 -21.01 1.52 1.98
N GLY A 387 -22.21 1.86 2.45
CA GLY A 387 -23.22 0.91 2.91
C GLY A 387 -23.38 0.84 4.42
N PRO A 388 -24.53 0.33 4.92
CA PRO A 388 -24.85 0.27 6.35
C PRO A 388 -24.05 -0.79 7.12
N THR A 389 -23.32 -1.65 6.41
CA THR A 389 -22.49 -2.72 6.96
C THR A 389 -21.02 -2.33 7.05
N ALA A 390 -20.62 -1.15 6.58
CA ALA A 390 -19.23 -0.72 6.66
C ALA A 390 -18.86 -0.42 8.11
N ASP A 391 -17.73 -0.96 8.56
CA ASP A 391 -17.24 -0.81 9.94
C ASP A 391 -16.59 0.56 10.16
N ALA A 392 -15.57 0.90 9.34
CA ALA A 392 -14.84 2.16 9.38
C ALA A 392 -14.09 2.40 8.07
N CYS A 393 -13.70 3.66 7.79
CA CYS A 393 -12.76 3.91 6.69
C CYS A 393 -11.37 3.31 7.01
N PHE A 394 -10.92 3.47 8.26
CA PHE A 394 -9.69 2.87 8.79
C PHE A 394 -9.96 2.32 10.20
N ARG A 395 -9.70 1.04 10.42
CA ARG A 395 -9.88 0.38 11.73
C ARG A 395 -8.56 -0.18 12.24
N VAL A 396 -8.25 0.09 13.50
CA VAL A 396 -7.11 -0.48 14.22
C VAL A 396 -7.65 -1.43 15.28
N GLY A 397 -7.40 -2.72 15.09
CA GLY A 397 -7.94 -3.81 15.91
C GLY A 397 -7.28 -3.93 17.28
N ALA A 398 -7.91 -4.69 18.16
CA ALA A 398 -7.49 -4.90 19.55
C ALA A 398 -6.08 -5.50 19.71
N ASN A 399 -5.56 -6.16 18.66
CA ASN A 399 -4.26 -6.82 18.66
C ASN A 399 -3.22 -6.05 17.84
N ALA A 400 -3.47 -4.75 17.59
CA ALA A 400 -2.57 -3.89 16.85
C ALA A 400 -1.89 -2.86 17.76
N ASP A 401 -0.60 -2.63 17.52
CA ASP A 401 0.18 -1.60 18.20
C ASP A 401 0.98 -0.74 17.21
N LYS A 402 1.35 0.47 17.65
CA LYS A 402 2.33 1.34 16.95
C LYS A 402 1.98 1.60 15.48
N THR A 403 0.70 1.70 15.15
CA THR A 403 0.24 2.04 13.79
C THR A 403 0.42 3.53 13.53
N LEU A 404 1.04 3.89 12.41
CA LEU A 404 1.28 5.29 12.03
C LEU A 404 0.43 5.69 10.83
N LEU A 405 -0.42 6.69 11.02
CA LEU A 405 -1.30 7.25 9.99
C LEU A 405 -0.90 8.70 9.71
N ILE A 406 -0.52 9.02 8.46
CA ILE A 406 -0.11 10.37 8.05
C ILE A 406 -0.88 10.78 6.79
N ASN A 407 -1.51 11.96 6.82
CA ASN A 407 -2.26 12.54 5.70
C ASN A 407 -3.36 11.61 5.18
N LEU A 408 -4.06 10.92 6.08
CA LEU A 408 -5.15 10.02 5.72
C LEU A 408 -6.37 10.84 5.26
N TYR A 409 -6.91 10.52 4.08
CA TYR A 409 -8.23 11.00 3.64
C TYR A 409 -9.26 9.89 3.84
N THR A 410 -10.37 10.20 4.49
CA THR A 410 -11.45 9.25 4.71
C THR A 410 -12.78 9.86 4.30
N GLU A 411 -13.59 9.07 3.60
CA GLU A 411 -14.92 9.48 3.16
C GLU A 411 -15.91 8.32 3.29
N SER A 412 -17.06 8.58 3.89
CA SER A 412 -18.12 7.58 4.01
C SER A 412 -19.48 8.22 4.22
N THR A 413 -20.53 7.43 4.04
CA THR A 413 -21.92 7.80 4.35
C THR A 413 -22.40 7.07 5.60
N ASN A 414 -23.56 7.46 6.16
CA ASN A 414 -24.28 6.69 7.19
C ASN A 414 -23.53 6.52 8.53
N THR A 415 -22.93 7.58 9.08
CA THR A 415 -22.32 7.59 10.42
C THR A 415 -21.11 6.66 10.63
N VAL A 416 -20.59 6.05 9.56
CA VAL A 416 -19.41 5.18 9.60
C VAL A 416 -18.20 5.98 10.11
N PRO A 417 -17.52 5.54 11.18
CA PRO A 417 -16.31 6.18 11.68
C PRO A 417 -15.23 6.33 10.61
N ASN A 418 -14.51 7.45 10.66
CA ASN A 418 -13.36 7.68 9.79
C ASN A 418 -12.19 6.82 10.25
N VAL A 419 -11.73 7.03 11.49
CA VAL A 419 -10.78 6.14 12.16
C VAL A 419 -11.44 5.53 13.38
N GLN A 420 -11.43 4.20 13.48
CA GLN A 420 -11.86 3.47 14.67
C GLN A 420 -10.65 2.80 15.34
N LEU A 421 -10.53 3.00 16.64
CA LEU A 421 -9.53 2.36 17.49
C LEU A 421 -10.25 1.41 18.43
N ASP A 422 -10.02 0.11 18.28
CA ASP A 422 -10.68 -0.90 19.10
C ASP A 422 -10.07 -0.97 20.51
N SER A 423 -10.87 -1.43 21.48
CA SER A 423 -10.39 -1.72 22.84
C SER A 423 -9.25 -2.74 22.80
N GLY A 424 -8.07 -2.35 23.30
CA GLY A 424 -6.84 -3.13 23.27
C GLY A 424 -5.81 -2.65 22.26
N SER A 425 -6.22 -1.88 21.24
CA SER A 425 -5.28 -1.20 20.35
C SER A 425 -4.44 -0.19 21.13
N SER A 426 -3.18 0.00 20.75
CA SER A 426 -2.29 0.90 21.49
C SER A 426 -1.25 1.61 20.62
N GLU A 427 -0.72 2.72 21.13
CA GLU A 427 0.36 3.49 20.51
C GLU A 427 0.09 3.92 19.05
N THR A 428 -1.18 4.09 18.65
CA THR A 428 -1.49 4.59 17.31
C THR A 428 -1.18 6.09 17.23
N ALA A 429 -0.51 6.51 16.17
CA ALA A 429 -0.22 7.92 15.91
C ALA A 429 -0.96 8.38 14.66
N ILE A 430 -1.77 9.42 14.79
CA ILE A 430 -2.61 9.96 13.71
C ILE A 430 -2.22 11.42 13.46
N ILE A 431 -1.73 11.72 12.26
CA ILE A 431 -1.25 13.05 11.90
C ILE A 431 -1.96 13.49 10.62
N ASN A 432 -2.63 14.65 10.67
CA ASN A 432 -3.39 15.23 9.56
C ASN A 432 -4.47 14.28 9.01
N LEU A 433 -5.52 14.04 9.80
CA LEU A 433 -6.69 13.31 9.30
C LEU A 433 -7.64 14.27 8.58
N HIS A 434 -7.96 13.99 7.32
CA HIS A 434 -9.04 14.64 6.58
C HIS A 434 -10.29 13.76 6.59
N ALA A 435 -11.12 13.95 7.61
CA ALA A 435 -12.35 13.20 7.82
C ALA A 435 -13.55 13.85 7.09
N GLN A 436 -14.06 13.20 6.05
CA GLN A 436 -15.25 13.59 5.28
C GLN A 436 -16.37 12.55 5.44
N SER A 437 -16.85 12.36 6.67
CA SER A 437 -18.05 11.53 6.90
C SER A 437 -18.93 12.08 8.01
N ASP A 438 -20.18 11.58 8.05
CA ASP A 438 -21.14 11.84 9.12
C ASP A 438 -20.80 11.10 10.43
N GLY A 439 -19.79 10.22 10.42
CA GLY A 439 -19.31 9.49 11.58
C GLY A 439 -18.29 10.27 12.41
N ALA A 440 -17.84 9.68 13.52
CA ALA A 440 -16.76 10.28 14.30
C ALA A 440 -15.47 10.39 13.46
N ALA A 441 -14.75 11.50 13.60
CA ALA A 441 -13.42 11.64 13.00
C ALA A 441 -12.46 10.58 13.58
N ILE A 442 -12.46 10.44 14.91
CA ILE A 442 -11.79 9.35 15.62
C ILE A 442 -12.82 8.76 16.59
N TYR A 443 -13.16 7.49 16.41
CA TYR A 443 -13.96 6.71 17.35
C TYR A 443 -13.02 5.89 18.23
N ASP A 444 -12.77 6.40 19.42
CA ASP A 444 -11.82 5.82 20.37
C ASP A 444 -12.51 4.86 21.36
N LEU A 445 -12.17 3.57 21.26
CA LEU A 445 -12.49 2.54 22.25
C LEU A 445 -11.23 2.01 22.95
N SER A 446 -10.03 2.51 22.62
CA SER A 446 -8.77 2.06 23.20
C SER A 446 -8.52 2.61 24.60
N GLY A 447 -9.28 3.64 25.00
CA GLY A 447 -9.15 4.29 26.30
C GLY A 447 -8.11 5.41 26.31
N GLY A 448 -7.88 6.05 25.15
CA GLY A 448 -6.89 7.12 25.00
C GLY A 448 -5.48 6.64 24.67
N GLU A 449 -5.31 5.38 24.24
CA GLU A 449 -4.01 4.79 23.87
C GLU A 449 -3.59 5.19 22.43
N TYR A 450 -3.70 6.48 22.11
CA TYR A 450 -3.29 7.05 20.83
C TYR A 450 -2.83 8.50 20.98
N ASP A 451 -2.04 8.95 20.00
CA ASP A 451 -1.68 10.34 19.80
C ASP A 451 -2.31 10.85 18.51
N ALA A 452 -2.88 12.06 18.54
CA ALA A 452 -3.48 12.73 17.39
C ALA A 452 -3.00 14.18 17.27
N LEU A 453 -2.52 14.54 16.09
CA LEU A 453 -2.12 15.89 15.72
C LEU A 453 -2.90 16.32 14.48
N ASN A 454 -3.72 17.37 14.61
CA ASN A 454 -4.60 17.87 13.55
C ASN A 454 -5.47 16.74 12.94
N ALA A 455 -6.09 15.93 13.81
CA ALA A 455 -6.73 14.69 13.38
C ALA A 455 -8.07 14.33 14.04
N GLY A 456 -8.60 15.11 14.98
CA GLY A 456 -9.90 14.82 15.63
C GLY A 456 -10.96 15.92 15.50
N TYR A 457 -12.19 15.62 15.92
CA TYR A 457 -13.29 16.59 16.07
C TYR A 457 -14.17 16.22 17.29
N PRO A 458 -14.58 17.19 18.13
CA PRO A 458 -14.20 18.60 18.10
C PRO A 458 -12.73 18.83 18.53
N ASN A 459 -12.13 17.87 19.23
CA ASN A 459 -10.75 17.96 19.70
C ASN A 459 -9.77 17.57 18.60
N LYS A 460 -9.12 18.55 17.98
CA LYS A 460 -8.19 18.31 16.86
C LYS A 460 -6.87 17.66 17.26
N ASN A 461 -6.43 17.89 18.49
CA ASN A 461 -5.18 17.34 19.02
C ASN A 461 -5.47 16.59 20.31
N SER A 462 -4.91 15.40 20.45
CA SER A 462 -4.96 14.57 21.65
C SER A 462 -3.57 13.99 21.86
N PHE A 463 -3.02 14.13 23.06
CA PHE A 463 -1.72 13.57 23.40
C PHE A 463 -1.86 12.74 24.67
N ARG A 464 -1.25 11.55 24.68
CA ARG A 464 -1.09 10.79 25.93
C ARG A 464 -0.20 11.57 26.91
N LYS A 465 -0.14 11.10 28.16
CA LYS A 465 0.70 11.72 29.20
C LYS A 465 2.14 11.85 28.69
N THR A 466 2.56 13.09 28.43
CA THR A 466 3.82 13.40 27.77
C THR A 466 4.72 14.23 28.70
N THR A 467 6.00 13.89 28.76
CA THR A 467 7.00 14.73 29.44
C THR A 467 7.52 15.75 28.46
N VAL A 468 7.33 17.04 28.77
CA VAL A 468 7.82 18.15 27.96
C VAL A 468 8.94 18.84 28.72
N SER A 469 10.15 18.86 28.15
CA SER A 469 11.33 19.50 28.76
C SER A 469 11.35 21.02 28.53
N ASP A 470 10.70 21.51 27.48
CA ASP A 470 10.57 22.93 27.15
C ASP A 470 9.24 23.18 26.40
N LEU A 471 8.43 24.12 26.91
CA LEU A 471 7.12 24.49 26.34
C LEU A 471 6.98 26.01 26.37
N THR A 472 6.80 26.61 25.18
CA THR A 472 6.33 28.00 25.06
C THR A 472 4.86 28.02 24.66
N ALA A 473 3.98 28.39 25.59
CA ALA A 473 2.56 28.60 25.33
C ALA A 473 2.24 30.11 25.37
N THR A 474 1.67 30.66 24.30
CA THR A 474 1.42 32.12 24.19
C THR A 474 0.17 32.57 24.95
N LEU A 475 -0.82 31.70 25.11
CA LEU A 475 -2.09 31.99 25.79
C LEU A 475 -2.64 30.73 26.49
N GLN A 476 -2.03 30.34 27.60
CA GLN A 476 -2.59 29.27 28.44
C GLN A 476 -3.87 29.77 29.12
N ARG A 477 -5.02 29.28 28.66
CA ARG A 477 -6.31 29.49 29.34
C ARG A 477 -6.49 28.39 30.38
N ARG A 478 -6.99 28.75 31.56
CA ARG A 478 -7.40 27.81 32.60
C ARG A 478 -8.92 27.78 32.65
N ASP A 479 -9.51 26.59 32.67
CA ASP A 479 -10.95 26.44 32.81
C ASP A 479 -11.41 26.90 34.20
N THR A 480 -12.49 27.68 34.24
CA THR A 480 -12.97 28.39 35.43
C THR A 480 -14.43 28.07 35.74
N GLU A 481 -14.72 27.64 36.96
CA GLU A 481 -16.08 27.50 37.49
C GLU A 481 -16.45 28.71 38.37
N TYR A 482 -17.72 29.12 38.37
CA TYR A 482 -18.27 30.11 39.29
C TYR A 482 -19.31 29.46 40.22
N ILE A 483 -19.13 29.61 41.53
CA ILE A 483 -19.94 28.95 42.57
C ILE A 483 -20.55 30.01 43.47
N ASP A 484 -21.88 30.05 43.62
CA ASP A 484 -22.58 31.04 44.47
C ASP A 484 -23.73 30.46 45.32
N THR A 485 -23.87 29.14 45.31
CA THR A 485 -24.89 28.43 46.08
C THR A 485 -24.36 28.10 47.47
N ALA A 486 -25.07 28.50 48.52
CA ALA A 486 -24.72 28.22 49.91
C ALA A 486 -24.80 26.71 50.23
N GLY A 487 -23.94 26.22 51.12
CA GLY A 487 -23.84 24.80 51.49
C GLY A 487 -22.55 24.15 51.01
N THR A 488 -22.54 22.82 50.87
CA THR A 488 -21.36 22.07 50.39
C THR A 488 -21.38 21.95 48.87
N HIS A 489 -20.25 22.22 48.22
CA HIS A 489 -20.01 22.05 46.79
C HIS A 489 -18.74 21.22 46.59
N SER A 490 -18.89 20.01 46.07
CA SER A 490 -17.77 19.10 45.79
C SER A 490 -17.20 19.38 44.41
N LEU A 491 -15.89 19.58 44.34
CA LEU A 491 -15.19 19.85 43.08
C LEU A 491 -14.92 18.55 42.30
N ASP A 492 -14.98 18.64 40.98
CA ASP A 492 -14.52 17.59 40.07
C ASP A 492 -13.23 18.00 39.34
N LEU A 493 -12.76 17.19 38.39
CA LEU A 493 -11.52 17.43 37.66
C LEU A 493 -11.69 18.30 36.40
N SER A 494 -12.88 18.88 36.17
CA SER A 494 -13.19 19.62 34.94
C SER A 494 -12.69 21.07 34.95
N HIS A 495 -12.42 21.64 36.12
CA HIS A 495 -11.94 23.02 36.27
C HIS A 495 -10.70 23.09 37.17
N THR A 496 -9.81 24.04 36.86
CA THR A 496 -8.61 24.28 37.68
C THR A 496 -8.71 25.57 38.48
N ILE A 497 -9.65 26.45 38.15
CA ILE A 497 -9.91 27.71 38.85
C ILE A 497 -11.38 27.76 39.27
N HIS A 498 -11.64 28.06 40.54
CA HIS A 498 -12.97 28.14 41.11
C HIS A 498 -13.15 29.52 41.75
N ILE A 499 -14.05 30.31 41.18
CA ILE A 499 -14.41 31.64 41.70
C ILE A 499 -15.67 31.48 42.55
N VAL A 500 -15.54 31.64 43.86
CA VAL A 500 -16.60 31.36 44.81
C VAL A 500 -17.16 32.66 45.38
N ASN A 501 -18.48 32.78 45.43
CA ASN A 501 -19.23 33.93 45.91
C ASN A 501 -20.17 33.51 47.04
N ALA A 502 -19.80 33.83 48.27
CA ALA A 502 -20.56 33.49 49.47
C ALA A 502 -21.65 34.52 49.81
N THR A 503 -22.11 35.35 48.87
CA THR A 503 -23.14 36.37 49.14
C THR A 503 -24.44 35.75 49.67
N ASN A 504 -24.77 34.55 49.21
CA ASN A 504 -26.00 33.83 49.58
C ASN A 504 -25.88 33.01 50.87
N GLY A 505 -24.71 32.96 51.50
CA GLY A 505 -24.44 32.18 52.70
C GLY A 505 -23.03 31.58 52.68
N ALA A 506 -22.60 31.00 53.81
CA ALA A 506 -21.32 30.29 53.87
C ALA A 506 -21.29 29.08 52.93
N ILE A 507 -20.12 28.78 52.37
CA ILE A 507 -19.92 27.70 51.39
C ILE A 507 -18.80 26.78 51.88
N THR A 508 -19.00 25.48 51.84
CA THR A 508 -17.95 24.48 52.02
C THR A 508 -17.55 23.95 50.65
N ILE A 509 -16.32 24.18 50.23
CA ILE A 509 -15.73 23.59 49.03
C ILE A 509 -15.05 22.29 49.43
N GLU A 510 -15.49 21.18 48.86
CA GLU A 510 -14.92 19.85 49.12
C GLU A 510 -14.04 19.43 47.94
N LEU A 511 -12.75 19.26 48.19
CA LEU A 511 -11.81 18.74 47.20
C LEU A 511 -12.08 17.25 46.93
N PRO A 512 -11.86 16.76 45.69
CA PRO A 512 -11.96 15.33 45.42
C PRO A 512 -10.86 14.58 46.19
N ASN A 513 -11.04 13.27 46.35
CA ASN A 513 -10.03 12.41 46.98
C ASN A 513 -8.65 12.60 46.31
N ALA A 514 -7.60 12.84 47.12
CA ALA A 514 -6.27 13.10 46.59
C ALA A 514 -5.79 12.00 45.61
N GLY A 515 -6.16 10.73 45.84
CA GLY A 515 -5.79 9.59 45.00
C GLY A 515 -6.33 9.65 43.57
N ASP A 516 -7.48 10.30 43.38
CA ASP A 516 -8.11 10.47 42.06
C ASP A 516 -7.60 11.73 41.34
N ALA A 517 -6.84 12.59 42.04
CA ALA A 517 -6.40 13.90 41.57
C ALA A 517 -4.86 14.04 41.50
N VAL A 518 -4.11 12.94 41.29
CA VAL A 518 -2.63 12.96 41.31
C VAL A 518 -2.06 13.99 40.32
N GLY A 519 -1.34 14.99 40.83
CA GLY A 519 -0.70 16.03 40.03
C GLY A 519 -1.65 17.16 39.58
N VAL A 520 -2.89 17.17 40.06
CA VAL A 520 -3.88 18.21 39.76
C VAL A 520 -3.64 19.42 40.67
N GLU A 521 -3.57 20.61 40.06
CA GLU A 521 -3.55 21.91 40.75
C GLU A 521 -4.94 22.56 40.66
N MET A 522 -5.54 22.89 41.81
CA MET A 522 -6.82 23.60 41.91
C MET A 522 -6.66 24.91 42.66
N THR A 523 -7.29 25.98 42.18
CA THR A 523 -7.37 27.27 42.87
C THR A 523 -8.81 27.56 43.27
N VAL A 524 -9.03 27.96 44.53
CA VAL A 524 -10.30 28.48 45.04
C VAL A 524 -10.10 29.94 45.43
N LYS A 525 -10.90 30.85 44.88
CA LYS A 525 -10.82 32.29 45.16
C LYS A 525 -12.18 32.83 45.59
N LYS A 526 -12.23 33.49 46.75
CA LYS A 526 -13.39 34.26 47.19
C LYS A 526 -13.51 35.54 46.36
N SER A 527 -14.69 35.80 45.83
CA SER A 527 -14.98 36.95 44.96
C SER A 527 -15.77 38.07 45.62
N ASP A 528 -16.50 37.77 46.70
CA ASP A 528 -17.41 38.70 47.37
C ASP A 528 -16.85 39.27 48.67
N ALA A 529 -17.41 40.39 49.12
CA ALA A 529 -16.98 41.11 50.32
C ALA A 529 -17.84 40.81 51.56
N THR A 530 -18.68 39.77 51.55
CA THR A 530 -19.53 39.44 52.69
C THR A 530 -18.73 38.76 53.81
N GLY A 531 -19.26 38.79 55.04
CA GLY A 531 -18.69 38.06 56.18
C GLY A 531 -18.92 36.55 56.15
N ASN A 532 -19.55 36.01 55.10
CA ASN A 532 -19.76 34.59 54.94
C ASN A 532 -18.45 33.90 54.51
N ILE A 533 -18.04 32.91 55.28
CA ILE A 533 -16.78 32.19 55.11
C ILE A 533 -16.92 31.13 54.01
N ILE A 534 -15.86 30.96 53.21
CA ILE A 534 -15.67 29.76 52.40
C ILE A 534 -14.73 28.82 53.16
N THR A 535 -15.19 27.62 53.47
CA THR A 535 -14.40 26.58 54.13
C THR A 535 -13.98 25.55 53.10
N ILE A 536 -12.72 25.16 53.07
CA ILE A 536 -12.17 24.20 52.12
C ILE A 536 -11.80 22.94 52.90
N THR A 537 -12.35 21.81 52.47
CA THR A 537 -12.15 20.47 53.03
C THR A 537 -11.78 19.48 51.92
N GLU A 538 -11.62 18.21 52.27
CA GLU A 538 -11.43 17.11 51.32
C GLU A 538 -12.54 16.10 51.55
N ASP A 539 -13.01 15.41 50.50
CA ASP A 539 -13.97 14.32 50.62
C ASP A 539 -13.45 13.25 51.60
N GLY A 540 -14.15 13.09 52.73
CA GLY A 540 -13.76 12.18 53.81
C GLY A 540 -12.54 12.60 54.65
N GLY A 541 -12.03 13.83 54.48
CA GLY A 541 -10.80 14.33 55.11
C GLY A 541 -10.90 15.75 55.67
N ASN A 542 -9.84 16.19 56.34
CA ASN A 542 -9.79 17.53 56.94
C ASN A 542 -9.56 18.64 55.89
N GLY A 543 -9.03 18.33 54.70
CA GLY A 543 -8.66 19.31 53.68
C GLY A 543 -7.15 19.42 53.43
N PRO A 544 -6.69 20.44 52.69
CA PRO A 544 -5.29 20.60 52.31
C PRO A 544 -4.37 20.78 53.54
N ASP A 545 -3.15 20.24 53.46
CA ASP A 545 -2.20 20.11 54.59
C ASP A 545 -2.81 19.44 55.83
N GLY A 546 -3.84 18.62 55.66
CA GLY A 546 -4.53 17.89 56.73
C GLY A 546 -5.45 18.75 57.60
N ASN A 547 -5.82 19.95 57.13
CA ASN A 547 -6.62 20.92 57.89
C ASN A 547 -7.73 21.53 57.03
N SER A 548 -8.81 21.98 57.69
CA SER A 548 -9.82 22.80 57.01
C SER A 548 -9.30 24.22 56.86
N LEU A 549 -9.40 24.77 55.66
CA LEU A 549 -8.90 26.10 55.34
C LEU A 549 -10.05 27.07 55.14
N GLN A 550 -9.93 28.30 55.64
CA GLN A 550 -10.98 29.31 55.54
C GLN A 550 -10.53 30.50 54.70
N LEU A 551 -11.39 30.94 53.78
CA LEU A 551 -11.27 32.20 53.04
C LEU A 551 -12.37 33.15 53.53
N GLY A 552 -11.98 34.29 54.10
CA GLY A 552 -12.89 35.20 54.81
C GLY A 552 -13.08 36.55 54.11
N GLY A 553 -12.05 37.03 53.42
CA GLY A 553 -12.04 38.32 52.73
C GLY A 553 -12.24 38.22 51.22
N PRO A 554 -12.73 39.29 50.57
CA PRO A 554 -12.76 39.36 49.11
C PRO A 554 -11.34 39.25 48.54
N ASN A 555 -11.18 38.44 47.49
CA ASN A 555 -9.92 38.11 46.84
C ASN A 555 -8.98 37.17 47.59
N ASP A 556 -9.35 36.68 48.77
CA ASP A 556 -8.65 35.54 49.39
C ASP A 556 -8.67 34.37 48.42
N TYR A 557 -7.51 33.76 48.18
CA TYR A 557 -7.39 32.54 47.40
C TYR A 557 -6.43 31.55 48.03
N VAL A 558 -6.63 30.29 47.66
CA VAL A 558 -5.67 29.21 47.85
C VAL A 558 -5.51 28.46 46.55
N THR A 559 -4.27 28.06 46.24
CA THR A 559 -3.93 27.08 45.21
C THR A 559 -3.36 25.86 45.92
N MET A 560 -3.87 24.69 45.54
CA MET A 560 -3.56 23.42 46.16
C MET A 560 -3.16 22.42 45.09
N LEU A 561 -2.19 21.56 45.40
CA LEU A 561 -1.70 20.49 44.54
C LEU A 561 -1.90 19.16 45.23
N SER A 562 -2.50 18.18 44.56
CA SER A 562 -2.50 16.79 45.04
C SER A 562 -1.26 16.04 44.56
N ASN A 563 -0.64 15.27 45.44
CA ASN A 563 0.41 14.32 45.09
C ASN A 563 -0.09 12.87 44.98
N GLY A 564 -1.41 12.63 45.08
CA GLY A 564 -2.01 11.29 45.14
C GLY A 564 -2.25 10.74 46.54
N ALA A 565 -1.65 11.31 47.58
CA ALA A 565 -1.82 10.87 48.97
C ALA A 565 -2.50 11.92 49.85
N ALA A 566 -2.27 13.20 49.58
CA ALA A 566 -2.93 14.32 50.23
C ALA A 566 -2.90 15.56 49.31
N TRP A 567 -3.72 16.56 49.66
CA TRP A 567 -3.66 17.90 49.09
C TRP A 567 -2.68 18.79 49.86
N PHE A 568 -1.88 19.57 49.14
CA PHE A 568 -0.89 20.49 49.71
C PHE A 568 -1.14 21.91 49.24
N ILE A 569 -1.05 22.88 50.15
CA ILE A 569 -1.13 24.29 49.78
C ILE A 569 0.18 24.69 49.08
N THR A 570 0.09 25.18 47.84
CA THR A 570 1.25 25.63 47.06
C THR A 570 1.32 27.16 46.91
N SER A 571 0.17 27.84 46.99
CA SER A 571 0.09 29.29 46.98
C SER A 571 -1.16 29.77 47.73
N SER A 572 -1.07 30.90 48.40
CA SER A 572 -2.24 31.61 48.93
C SER A 572 -1.88 33.08 49.11
N ASN A 573 -2.83 33.99 48.93
CA ASN A 573 -2.65 35.39 49.29
C ASN A 573 -3.39 35.69 50.58
N ARG A 574 -2.71 35.57 51.71
CA ARG A 574 -3.14 36.35 52.86
C ARG A 574 -2.70 37.80 52.69
N LEU A 575 -3.46 38.65 51.97
CA LEU A 575 -3.14 40.09 51.91
C LEU A 575 -4.33 41.07 51.74
N ALA A 576 -4.20 42.14 52.54
CA ALA A 576 -4.94 43.41 52.62
C ALA A 576 -6.42 43.34 53.02
N GLY A 577 -6.69 43.56 54.32
CA GLY A 577 -8.03 44.00 54.73
C GLY A 577 -8.52 43.49 56.07
N ASN A 578 -7.73 42.73 56.81
CA ASN A 578 -8.24 42.15 58.03
C ASN A 578 -8.06 43.05 59.26
N THR A 579 -8.34 44.34 59.08
CA THR A 579 -8.33 45.36 60.12
C THR A 579 -9.76 45.72 60.50
N ARG A 580 -10.17 45.49 61.74
CA ARG A 580 -11.50 45.85 62.24
C ARG A 580 -11.41 47.04 63.20
N TYR A 581 -12.22 48.07 62.98
CA TYR A 581 -12.41 49.16 63.95
C TYR A 581 -13.57 48.84 64.90
N TYR A 582 -13.40 49.11 66.18
CA TYR A 582 -14.47 48.99 67.17
C TYR A 582 -14.40 50.16 68.17
N ASP A 583 -15.54 50.79 68.44
CA ASP A 583 -15.68 51.87 69.44
C ASP A 583 -16.77 51.48 70.43
N GLY A 584 -16.43 51.41 71.71
CA GLY A 584 -17.38 50.97 72.73
C GLY A 584 -16.78 50.83 74.12
N SER A 585 -17.54 50.16 74.99
CA SER A 585 -17.20 49.88 76.38
C SER A 585 -17.69 48.49 76.77
N GLY A 586 -17.15 47.90 77.85
CA GLY A 586 -17.54 46.55 78.29
C GLY A 586 -16.63 45.48 77.69
N THR A 587 -17.17 44.32 77.31
CA THR A 587 -16.39 43.22 76.73
C THR A 587 -16.67 43.06 75.25
N TYR A 588 -15.62 42.91 74.45
CA TYR A 588 -15.68 42.64 73.02
C TYR A 588 -14.86 41.39 72.70
N ASP A 589 -15.50 40.36 72.15
CA ASP A 589 -14.85 39.10 71.80
C ASP A 589 -14.11 39.23 70.46
N ILE A 590 -12.86 38.80 70.43
CA ILE A 590 -11.99 38.84 69.26
C ILE A 590 -12.33 37.70 68.32
N ASP A 591 -12.71 38.05 67.10
CA ASP A 591 -12.90 37.14 65.98
C ASP A 591 -11.55 36.89 65.28
N MET A 592 -11.12 35.63 65.27
CA MET A 592 -9.84 35.18 64.71
C MET A 592 -9.81 35.12 63.18
N ALA A 593 -10.93 35.46 62.54
CA ALA A 593 -10.95 35.85 61.16
C ALA A 593 -10.44 37.28 60.96
N VAL A 594 -9.91 37.99 61.97
CA VAL A 594 -9.33 39.36 61.91
C VAL A 594 -7.87 39.42 62.43
N ASP A 595 -6.95 39.99 61.64
CA ASP A 595 -5.52 40.07 61.98
C ASP A 595 -5.14 41.32 62.79
N VAL A 596 -5.89 42.42 62.62
CA VAL A 596 -5.63 43.70 63.29
C VAL A 596 -6.94 44.30 63.82
N TYR A 597 -6.97 44.71 65.06
CA TYR A 597 -8.08 45.44 65.68
C TYR A 597 -7.63 46.85 66.03
N LEU A 598 -8.35 47.85 65.52
CA LEU A 598 -8.25 49.25 65.90
C LEU A 598 -9.39 49.54 66.88
N VAL A 599 -9.09 49.61 68.17
CA VAL A 599 -10.12 49.73 69.20
C VAL A 599 -10.12 51.12 69.81
N SER A 600 -11.31 51.64 70.11
CA SER A 600 -11.55 52.88 70.82
C SER A 600 -12.33 52.57 72.10
N SER A 601 -11.79 53.02 73.24
CA SER A 601 -12.44 53.00 74.53
C SER A 601 -12.97 54.39 74.92
N TYR A 602 -13.21 55.28 73.94
CA TYR A 602 -13.64 56.65 74.20
C TYR A 602 -14.94 56.72 75.03
N GLY A 603 -15.89 55.80 74.78
CA GLY A 603 -17.15 55.69 75.51
C GLY A 603 -17.07 55.04 76.89
N GLY A 604 -15.94 54.44 77.27
CA GLY A 604 -15.73 53.76 78.56
C GLY A 604 -14.68 52.65 78.46
N ALA A 605 -14.21 52.15 79.61
CA ALA A 605 -13.22 51.06 79.65
C ALA A 605 -13.70 49.82 78.85
N LEU A 606 -12.79 49.25 78.06
CA LEU A 606 -13.05 48.15 77.13
C LEU A 606 -12.16 46.95 77.45
N THR A 607 -12.72 45.74 77.43
CA THR A 607 -12.00 44.48 77.50
C THR A 607 -12.12 43.77 76.17
N THR A 608 -11.03 43.64 75.42
CA THR A 608 -10.96 42.79 74.23
C THR A 608 -10.55 41.38 74.63
N ARG A 609 -11.43 40.39 74.44
CA ARG A 609 -11.25 39.04 74.96
C ARG A 609 -10.92 38.07 73.82
N LEU A 610 -9.75 37.44 73.89
CA LEU A 610 -9.31 36.38 72.98
C LEU A 610 -10.11 35.09 73.26
N PRO A 611 -10.35 34.24 72.25
CA PRO A 611 -10.90 32.91 72.49
C PRO A 611 -9.91 32.04 73.28
N PRO A 612 -10.34 30.91 73.86
CA PRO A 612 -9.44 29.96 74.50
C PRO A 612 -8.28 29.59 73.56
N ALA A 613 -7.05 29.57 74.06
CA ALA A 613 -5.87 29.33 73.22
C ALA A 613 -5.93 27.99 72.44
N ASN A 614 -6.67 27.01 72.95
CA ASN A 614 -6.89 25.69 72.36
C ASN A 614 -8.13 25.60 71.45
N ALA A 615 -8.88 26.69 71.25
CA ALA A 615 -9.99 26.72 70.32
C ALA A 615 -9.47 26.54 68.88
N ALA A 616 -10.20 25.81 68.04
CA ALA A 616 -9.75 25.46 66.68
C ALA A 616 -9.44 26.69 65.83
N GLU A 617 -10.21 27.76 66.02
CA GLU A 617 -10.02 29.06 65.39
C GLU A 617 -8.80 29.85 65.89
N ALA A 618 -8.19 29.47 67.02
CA ALA A 618 -7.09 30.19 67.66
C ALA A 618 -5.70 29.59 67.35
N ILE A 619 -5.58 28.27 67.22
CA ILE A 619 -4.27 27.57 67.13
C ILE A 619 -3.43 28.10 65.96
N GLY A 620 -2.21 28.57 66.25
CA GLY A 620 -1.27 29.09 65.25
C GLY A 620 -1.64 30.46 64.67
N ARG A 621 -2.74 31.08 65.13
CA ARG A 621 -3.18 32.39 64.65
C ARG A 621 -2.54 33.52 65.44
N ARG A 622 -2.34 34.63 64.74
CA ARG A 622 -1.79 35.88 65.27
C ARG A 622 -2.85 36.97 65.17
N VAL A 623 -2.98 37.80 66.20
CA VAL A 623 -3.82 39.01 66.16
C VAL A 623 -3.10 40.18 66.78
N THR A 624 -3.29 41.37 66.20
CA THR A 624 -2.80 42.65 66.73
C THR A 624 -3.98 43.47 67.23
N ILE A 625 -3.90 44.04 68.43
CA ILE A 625 -4.92 44.93 69.00
C ILE A 625 -4.25 46.26 69.31
N LYS A 626 -4.80 47.36 68.81
CA LYS A 626 -4.26 48.71 68.97
C LYS A 626 -5.31 49.67 69.49
N LYS A 627 -5.01 50.36 70.60
CA LYS A 627 -5.85 51.46 71.09
C LYS A 627 -5.67 52.68 70.18
N THR A 628 -6.77 53.30 69.76
CA THR A 628 -6.77 54.38 68.76
C THR A 628 -7.25 55.72 69.27
N ASP A 629 -7.95 55.75 70.40
CA ASP A 629 -8.53 56.96 70.96
C ASP A 629 -7.64 57.58 72.08
N PRO A 630 -7.74 58.90 72.31
CA PRO A 630 -6.95 59.61 73.33
C PRO A 630 -7.59 59.63 74.72
N SER A 631 -8.69 58.90 74.97
CA SER A 631 -9.35 58.93 76.27
C SER A 631 -8.51 58.24 77.35
N ALA A 632 -8.75 58.61 78.61
CA ALA A 632 -8.12 57.98 79.78
C ALA A 632 -8.65 56.57 80.09
N ASN A 633 -9.65 56.09 79.33
CA ASN A 633 -10.18 54.74 79.48
C ASN A 633 -9.22 53.72 78.89
N THR A 634 -8.99 52.61 79.58
CA THR A 634 -8.08 51.55 79.13
C THR A 634 -8.74 50.55 78.19
N VAL A 635 -7.92 49.89 77.38
CA VAL A 635 -8.28 48.65 76.66
C VAL A 635 -7.54 47.49 77.31
N THR A 636 -8.26 46.53 77.86
CA THR A 636 -7.70 45.33 78.49
C THR A 636 -7.79 44.13 77.55
N VAL A 637 -6.66 43.54 77.17
CA VAL A 637 -6.60 42.28 76.41
C VAL A 637 -6.60 41.10 77.37
N SER A 638 -7.63 40.26 77.30
CA SER A 638 -7.81 39.08 78.16
C SER A 638 -8.10 37.82 77.32
N GLU A 639 -8.31 36.69 77.98
CA GLU A 639 -8.69 35.41 77.35
C GLU A 639 -9.99 34.88 77.95
N GLN A 640 -10.86 34.28 77.12
CA GLN A 640 -12.08 33.64 77.58
C GLN A 640 -11.75 32.40 78.42
N GLY A 641 -12.02 32.47 79.73
CA GLY A 641 -11.78 31.37 80.65
C GLY A 641 -10.30 31.14 80.99
N GLY A 642 -9.41 32.04 80.56
CA GLY A 642 -7.97 31.99 80.82
C GLY A 642 -7.43 33.30 81.40
N SER A 643 -6.13 33.34 81.68
CA SER A 643 -5.50 34.50 82.31
C SER A 643 -5.10 35.61 81.32
N GLY A 644 -5.09 35.33 80.01
CA GLY A 644 -4.68 36.26 78.96
C GLY A 644 -3.29 35.95 78.36
N PRO A 645 -2.80 36.79 77.42
CA PRO A 645 -1.48 36.64 76.82
C PRO A 645 -0.32 36.66 77.84
N ASP A 646 0.65 35.77 77.65
CA ASP A 646 1.75 35.52 78.61
C ASP A 646 1.24 35.25 80.04
N GLN A 647 0.06 34.65 80.16
CA GLN A 647 -0.62 34.27 81.40
C GLN A 647 -1.14 35.44 82.25
N TYR A 648 -1.25 36.64 81.68
CA TYR A 648 -1.83 37.80 82.36
C TYR A 648 -2.66 38.67 81.41
N SER A 649 -3.65 39.39 81.94
CA SER A 649 -4.39 40.38 81.14
C SER A 649 -3.52 41.60 80.91
N GLN A 650 -3.45 42.05 79.66
CA GLN A 650 -2.57 43.15 79.23
C GLN A 650 -3.37 44.44 79.08
N VAL A 651 -2.83 45.57 79.49
CA VAL A 651 -3.55 46.86 79.47
C VAL A 651 -2.88 47.82 78.49
N LEU A 652 -3.66 48.32 77.53
CA LEU A 652 -3.29 49.43 76.66
C LEU A 652 -3.93 50.71 77.21
N SER A 653 -3.09 51.60 77.76
CA SER A 653 -3.50 52.81 78.49
C SER A 653 -3.39 54.07 77.65
N SER A 654 -2.46 54.13 76.70
CA SER A 654 -2.21 55.31 75.88
C SER A 654 -2.73 55.15 74.46
N GLN A 655 -3.05 56.27 73.83
CA GLN A 655 -3.35 56.29 72.40
C GLN A 655 -2.16 55.72 71.61
N TYR A 656 -2.47 54.85 70.66
CA TYR A 656 -1.52 54.16 69.77
C TYR A 656 -0.74 52.99 70.35
N GLU A 657 -0.88 52.68 71.63
CA GLU A 657 -0.35 51.43 72.18
C GLU A 657 -0.99 50.22 71.47
N ALA A 658 -0.16 49.24 71.15
CA ALA A 658 -0.56 48.04 70.44
C ALA A 658 0.11 46.79 71.00
N ILE A 659 -0.59 45.67 70.90
CA ILE A 659 -0.10 44.34 71.27
C ILE A 659 -0.40 43.34 70.17
N THR A 660 0.59 42.53 69.81
CA THR A 660 0.45 41.41 68.89
C THR A 660 0.71 40.11 69.64
N VAL A 661 -0.25 39.19 69.54
CA VAL A 661 -0.21 37.90 70.23
C VAL A 661 -0.37 36.75 69.25
N VAL A 662 0.16 35.59 69.59
CA VAL A 662 0.04 34.35 68.82
C VAL A 662 -0.34 33.19 69.74
N SER A 663 -1.28 32.33 69.34
CA SER A 663 -1.58 31.10 70.09
C SER A 663 -0.74 29.94 69.56
N ASN A 664 -0.19 29.14 70.46
CA ASN A 664 0.45 27.86 70.12
C ASN A 664 -0.47 26.64 70.33
N GLY A 665 -1.76 26.85 70.59
CA GLY A 665 -2.72 25.81 70.93
C GLY A 665 -2.80 25.44 72.42
N ALA A 666 -1.88 25.94 73.24
CA ALA A 666 -1.89 25.74 74.70
C ALA A 666 -2.02 27.07 75.47
N GLN A 667 -1.40 28.15 74.97
CA GLN A 667 -1.48 29.49 75.55
C GLN A 667 -1.29 30.57 74.48
N TRP A 668 -1.68 31.81 74.81
CA TRP A 668 -1.38 33.00 74.02
C TRP A 668 -0.03 33.60 74.43
N TYR A 669 0.84 33.87 73.45
CA TYR A 669 2.13 34.51 73.66
C TYR A 669 2.17 35.91 73.07
N ILE A 670 2.81 36.84 73.78
CA ILE A 670 3.09 38.18 73.26
C ILE A 670 4.34 38.10 72.38
N ILE A 671 4.23 38.58 71.14
CA ILE A 671 5.37 38.63 70.20
C ILE A 671 5.75 40.04 69.79
N SER A 672 4.92 41.03 70.11
CA SER A 672 5.22 42.46 70.01
C SER A 672 4.29 43.24 70.93
N GLN A 673 4.82 44.23 71.66
CA GLN A 673 4.03 45.11 72.53
C GLN A 673 4.75 46.45 72.65
N PHE A 674 4.09 47.54 72.27
CA PHE A 674 4.60 48.91 72.43
C PHE A 674 3.48 49.92 72.57
#